data_AF-A0A6U6FTW8-F1
#
_entry.id   AF-A0A6U6FTW8-F1
#
_cell.length_a   1.000
_cell.length_b   1.000
_cell.length_c   1.000
_cell.angle_alpha   90.00
_cell.angle_beta   90.00
_cell.angle_gamma   90.00
#
_symmetry.space_group_name_H-M   'P 1'
#
loop_
_entity.id
_entity.type
_entity.pdbx_description
1 polymer ?
#
loop_
_entity_poly.entity_id
_entity_poly.type
_entity_poly.pdbx_seq_one_letter_code
_entity_poly.pdbx_strand_id
1 'polypeptide(L)'
;MEYFWLVAALLFFFPVPSYTANMNGLPGQYKIANGDPASDVTYSTDYGEQTEYFEVYSEFIKTRYSEVHWRMHKPIPLPDKIVERFKDEVMAVVGYEVDQVKPDGQSLPITHAYNHHYCSWLLNSNKATLVEKKSRKEYPGANHGNDWVPQFLDGVDDSAMEYPAVQFFSEGNGGEFRLSYHGYPQGYAQLIESPDTFKISPMQIDTWNRETRSANFMSGPLPKSSKIPHNAGYSGLLECPCSDRLEKKWSMTYVLQGSDACVGTIQNSSECFEGARTVIQSEKFTNNAISDPSTQPGCSIEQHSDGSTDVWWNSASTSAESAPIRASTASVSAFVQGQVNFTVSLDTIESDDAVTITIVGPADRWFGVGFGASSMCVHMQADQCENGGPWAVIVSGDGQDAVTERKLDFHGPGTVVAKTVTVRSNTVTDGNRTVVLTRPLKVAKGAHFTFDPSVSTLPVITARGCSLEFAQHCGHGTAQLIFLATDRRTPICRGGIEGSIGGNRFINNGRCAPFPRGDLLTQENPTCFIETYQGGLKCCRDGQSLLDKDQEIPWRDQVLEYKLKFRFYFEEYKPAVEGKATATHQHLVRLGAQTEANSGEYDITQCSKGTPPAQCVQVITGRWRVRDMTPNQADQSTEGIKLIYAGPHCHAPTCLSMDLFNADTGELLCHVEPIRGKGSDSPYDEHGFLAIPPCLWGSTAEGLVEPQLLSLDTTLLSIKRNNNTLPHTGEMALWQMRGIIISSGENTQRDKADLVDAIAISNVERLAKPSKRRAQLRNTSPSDRLRDTF
;
A
#
# COMPACT_ATOMS: atom_id res chain seq x y z
N MET A 1 -46.55 15.32 74.64
CA MET A 1 -45.18 15.02 75.10
C MET A 1 -44.88 13.60 74.65
N GLU A 2 -44.28 13.44 73.48
CA GLU A 2 -43.87 12.14 72.96
C GLU A 2 -42.39 12.20 72.57
N TYR A 3 -41.68 11.15 72.98
CA TYR A 3 -40.29 10.83 72.73
C TYR A 3 -40.12 10.30 71.30
N PHE A 4 -39.03 10.67 70.60
CA PHE A 4 -38.42 9.80 69.61
C PHE A 4 -36.89 9.94 69.62
N TRP A 5 -36.24 8.78 69.73
CA TRP A 5 -34.79 8.56 69.76
C TRP A 5 -34.18 8.69 68.36
N LEU A 6 -33.03 9.37 68.25
CA LEU A 6 -32.15 9.34 67.08
C LEU A 6 -31.16 8.19 67.22
N VAL A 7 -31.17 7.25 66.27
CA VAL A 7 -30.10 6.27 66.06
C VAL A 7 -29.33 6.71 64.82
N ALA A 8 -28.07 7.11 65.01
CA ALA A 8 -27.14 7.39 63.92
C ALA A 8 -26.49 6.09 63.46
N ALA A 9 -26.83 5.62 62.26
CA ALA A 9 -26.14 4.52 61.59
C ALA A 9 -24.92 5.07 60.83
N LEU A 10 -23.72 4.75 61.32
CA LEU A 10 -22.46 4.90 60.58
C LEU A 10 -22.41 3.81 59.50
N LEU A 11 -22.79 4.17 58.26
CA LEU A 11 -22.56 3.36 57.07
C LEU A 11 -21.10 3.51 56.66
N PHE A 12 -20.28 2.48 56.91
CA PHE A 12 -18.98 2.32 56.28
C PHE A 12 -19.21 2.07 54.77
N PHE A 13 -18.89 3.08 53.95
CA PHE A 13 -18.74 2.91 52.51
C PHE A 13 -17.45 2.11 52.26
N PHE A 14 -17.59 0.79 52.07
CA PHE A 14 -16.58 0.04 51.33
C PHE A 14 -16.77 0.38 49.84
N PRO A 15 -15.72 0.76 49.09
CA PRO A 15 -15.82 0.86 47.65
C PRO A 15 -16.08 -0.54 47.11
N VAL A 16 -17.31 -0.80 46.70
CA VAL A 16 -17.64 -1.96 45.86
C VAL A 16 -16.92 -1.71 44.54
N PRO A 17 -16.05 -2.62 44.05
CA PRO A 17 -15.52 -2.49 42.70
C PRO A 17 -16.71 -2.45 41.76
N SER A 18 -16.88 -1.36 41.00
CA SER A 18 -17.88 -1.33 39.95
C SER A 18 -17.36 -2.23 38.82
N TYR A 19 -17.69 -3.52 38.88
CA TYR A 19 -17.54 -4.42 37.74
C TYR A 19 -18.52 -3.93 36.66
N THR A 20 -18.02 -3.17 35.68
CA THR A 20 -18.86 -2.56 34.64
C THR A 20 -18.95 -3.46 33.43
N ALA A 21 -20.16 -3.56 32.85
CA ALA A 21 -20.42 -4.21 31.57
C ALA A 21 -19.50 -3.70 30.44
N ASN A 22 -19.41 -4.49 29.37
CA ASN A 22 -18.82 -4.10 28.09
C ASN A 22 -19.27 -2.68 27.68
N MET A 23 -18.38 -1.92 27.02
CA MET A 23 -18.69 -0.58 26.51
C MET A 23 -19.81 -0.64 25.47
N ASN A 24 -19.70 -1.59 24.52
CA ASN A 24 -20.74 -1.83 23.54
C ASN A 24 -21.52 -3.08 23.90
N GLY A 25 -22.84 -2.95 23.90
CA GLY A 25 -23.74 -4.07 24.06
C GLY A 25 -23.87 -4.60 25.49
N LEU A 26 -24.78 -5.56 25.64
CA LEU A 26 -25.02 -6.28 26.89
C LEU A 26 -24.01 -7.44 27.05
N PRO A 27 -23.81 -7.95 28.28
CA PRO A 27 -23.05 -9.17 28.51
C PRO A 27 -23.46 -10.31 27.56
N GLY A 28 -22.47 -10.97 26.96
CA GLY A 28 -22.63 -12.04 25.99
C GLY A 28 -23.11 -11.62 24.60
N GLN A 29 -23.20 -10.32 24.29
CA GLN A 29 -23.61 -9.84 22.96
C GLN A 29 -22.50 -9.98 21.92
N TYR A 30 -21.23 -9.83 22.32
CA TYR A 30 -20.09 -10.17 21.48
C TYR A 30 -20.06 -11.66 21.14
N LYS A 31 -19.47 -11.99 19.99
CA LYS A 31 -19.36 -13.35 19.48
C LYS A 31 -17.97 -13.60 18.91
N ILE A 32 -17.56 -14.86 18.95
CA ILE A 32 -16.41 -15.41 18.23
C ILE A 32 -16.91 -16.44 17.23
N ALA A 33 -16.11 -16.71 16.20
CA ALA A 33 -16.50 -17.57 15.09
C ALA A 33 -16.12 -19.06 15.28
N ASN A 34 -15.26 -19.39 16.25
CA ASN A 34 -14.67 -20.73 16.40
C ASN A 34 -14.47 -21.17 17.87
N GLY A 35 -15.53 -21.22 18.67
CA GLY A 35 -15.47 -21.93 19.96
C GLY A 35 -15.16 -23.43 19.78
N ASP A 36 -14.57 -24.08 20.78
CA ASP A 36 -14.34 -25.54 20.73
C ASP A 36 -15.68 -26.28 20.87
N PRO A 37 -16.17 -26.96 19.81
CA PRO A 37 -17.45 -27.67 19.86
C PRO A 37 -17.44 -28.88 20.80
N ALA A 38 -16.26 -29.35 21.22
CA ALA A 38 -16.10 -30.45 22.16
C ALA A 38 -15.99 -29.99 23.63
N SER A 39 -15.87 -28.68 23.86
CA SER A 39 -15.76 -28.11 25.21
C SER A 39 -17.13 -27.87 25.84
N ASP A 40 -17.27 -28.25 27.12
CA ASP A 40 -18.42 -27.88 27.95
C ASP A 40 -18.34 -26.43 28.47
N VAL A 41 -17.18 -25.79 28.32
CA VAL A 41 -16.92 -24.38 28.65
C VAL A 41 -17.07 -23.54 27.38
N THR A 42 -17.84 -22.45 27.47
CA THR A 42 -17.93 -21.44 26.40
C THR A 42 -17.01 -20.28 26.72
N TYR A 43 -16.22 -19.85 25.74
CA TYR A 43 -15.36 -18.67 25.88
C TYR A 43 -16.19 -17.42 26.22
N SER A 44 -15.78 -16.72 27.27
CA SER A 44 -16.40 -15.45 27.66
C SER A 44 -15.91 -14.34 26.76
N THR A 45 -16.85 -13.60 26.16
CA THR A 45 -16.55 -12.39 25.38
C THR A 45 -16.84 -11.12 26.17
N ASP A 46 -17.05 -11.25 27.48
CA ASP A 46 -17.25 -10.12 28.37
C ASP A 46 -15.92 -9.67 28.96
N TYR A 47 -15.50 -8.46 28.63
CA TYR A 47 -14.25 -7.88 29.11
C TYR A 47 -14.30 -7.53 30.61
N GLY A 48 -15.51 -7.32 31.17
CA GLY A 48 -15.72 -6.51 32.38
C GLY A 48 -15.82 -7.24 33.72
N GLU A 49 -15.71 -8.57 33.79
CA GLU A 49 -15.84 -9.26 35.09
C GLU A 49 -14.58 -9.15 35.96
N GLN A 50 -13.38 -8.99 35.38
CA GLN A 50 -12.11 -8.97 36.14
C GLN A 50 -11.01 -8.05 35.56
N THR A 51 -11.22 -7.42 34.41
CA THR A 51 -10.16 -6.67 33.71
C THR A 51 -10.35 -5.16 33.82
N GLU A 52 -9.27 -4.45 34.16
CA GLU A 52 -9.26 -2.99 34.24
C GLU A 52 -9.26 -2.36 32.84
N TYR A 53 -9.76 -1.13 32.74
CA TYR A 53 -9.77 -0.39 31.48
C TYR A 53 -9.54 1.11 31.67
N PHE A 54 -9.18 1.76 30.57
CA PHE A 54 -9.23 3.22 30.45
C PHE A 54 -9.88 3.64 29.14
N GLU A 55 -10.43 4.85 29.11
CA GLU A 55 -11.11 5.39 27.94
C GLU A 55 -10.34 6.59 27.38
N VAL A 56 -10.28 6.68 26.05
CA VAL A 56 -9.76 7.83 25.32
C VAL A 56 -10.72 8.26 24.23
N TYR A 57 -10.75 9.55 23.97
CA TYR A 57 -11.65 10.16 23.02
C TYR A 57 -10.86 10.87 21.93
N SER A 58 -11.26 10.65 20.69
CA SER A 58 -10.80 11.46 19.56
C SER A 58 -11.22 12.94 19.69
N GLU A 59 -10.62 13.79 18.85
CA GLU A 59 -11.14 15.14 18.61
C GLU A 59 -12.60 15.10 18.15
N PHE A 60 -13.32 16.22 18.34
CA PHE A 60 -14.65 16.37 17.75
C PHE A 60 -14.56 16.30 16.22
N ILE A 61 -15.29 15.36 15.65
CA ILE A 61 -15.54 15.23 14.23
C ILE A 61 -16.78 16.04 13.91
N LYS A 62 -16.66 16.96 12.95
CA LYS A 62 -17.72 17.88 12.53
C LYS A 62 -17.85 17.79 11.02
N THR A 63 -18.96 17.24 10.55
CA THR A 63 -19.19 16.97 9.13
C THR A 63 -20.53 17.52 8.67
N ARG A 64 -20.61 17.89 7.40
CA ARG A 64 -21.87 18.08 6.67
C ARG A 64 -22.20 16.82 5.89
N TYR A 65 -23.45 16.68 5.47
CA TYR A 65 -23.88 15.54 4.67
C TYR A 65 -22.94 15.29 3.47
N SER A 66 -22.55 14.03 3.28
CA SER A 66 -21.63 13.57 2.23
C SER A 66 -20.17 14.02 2.38
N GLU A 67 -19.81 14.72 3.46
CA GLU A 67 -18.43 15.10 3.74
C GLU A 67 -17.65 13.91 4.31
N VAL A 68 -16.43 13.74 3.80
CA VAL A 68 -15.44 12.78 4.29
C VAL A 68 -14.51 13.48 5.27
N HIS A 69 -14.39 12.94 6.48
CA HIS A 69 -13.38 13.34 7.46
C HIS A 69 -12.30 12.27 7.48
N TRP A 70 -11.11 12.57 6.96
CA TRP A 70 -10.01 11.61 6.84
C TRP A 70 -8.64 12.26 7.09
N ARG A 71 -8.31 12.46 8.37
CA ARG A 71 -7.05 13.09 8.77
C ARG A 71 -6.54 12.58 10.11
N MET A 72 -5.23 12.67 10.31
CA MET A 72 -4.61 12.43 11.61
C MET A 72 -5.05 13.50 12.61
N HIS A 73 -5.59 13.07 13.75
CA HIS A 73 -5.90 13.95 14.88
C HIS A 73 -4.61 14.32 15.64
N LYS A 74 -4.68 15.40 16.44
CA LYS A 74 -3.59 15.77 17.35
C LYS A 74 -3.33 14.63 18.35
N PRO A 75 -2.11 14.54 18.90
CA PRO A 75 -1.82 13.65 20.02
C PRO A 75 -2.84 13.85 21.15
N ILE A 76 -3.41 12.75 21.65
CA ILE A 76 -4.35 12.75 22.77
C ILE A 76 -3.63 12.12 23.96
N PRO A 77 -3.40 12.85 25.08
CA PRO A 77 -2.76 12.27 26.24
C PRO A 77 -3.63 11.17 26.84
N LEU A 78 -3.00 10.09 27.31
CA LEU A 78 -3.69 9.08 28.12
C LEU A 78 -4.05 9.67 29.51
N PRO A 79 -5.02 9.08 30.24
CA PRO A 79 -5.36 9.55 31.58
C PRO A 79 -4.13 9.52 32.52
N ASP A 80 -3.94 10.58 33.31
CA ASP A 80 -2.75 10.75 34.18
C ASP A 80 -2.45 9.53 35.06
N LYS A 81 -3.50 8.89 35.60
CA LYS A 81 -3.36 7.68 36.43
C LYS A 81 -2.78 6.48 35.67
N ILE A 82 -3.07 6.37 34.37
CA ILE A 82 -2.52 5.32 33.51
C ILE A 82 -1.06 5.61 33.19
N VAL A 83 -0.75 6.87 32.85
CA VAL A 83 0.63 7.30 32.59
C VAL A 83 1.51 7.11 33.83
N GLU A 84 1.01 7.47 35.01
CA GLU A 84 1.71 7.29 36.28
C GLU A 84 1.91 5.80 36.62
N ARG A 85 0.86 4.98 36.45
CA ARG A 85 0.91 3.54 36.75
C ARG A 85 1.90 2.78 35.88
N PHE A 86 1.97 3.12 34.60
CA PHE A 86 2.83 2.42 33.63
C PHE A 86 4.14 3.16 33.34
N LYS A 87 4.48 4.17 34.15
CA LYS A 87 5.76 4.86 34.04
C LYS A 87 6.89 3.86 34.33
N ASP A 88 7.78 3.68 33.34
CA ASP A 88 8.89 2.73 33.36
C ASP A 88 8.46 1.24 33.48
N GLU A 89 7.17 0.97 33.23
CA GLU A 89 6.56 -0.38 33.28
C GLU A 89 5.92 -0.75 31.93
N VAL A 90 5.55 -2.03 31.77
CA VAL A 90 4.91 -2.56 30.56
C VAL A 90 3.42 -2.79 30.79
N MET A 91 2.60 -2.26 29.89
CA MET A 91 1.17 -2.52 29.84
C MET A 91 0.88 -3.70 28.90
N ALA A 92 0.09 -4.67 29.37
CA ALA A 92 -0.48 -5.72 28.54
C ALA A 92 -1.88 -5.31 28.08
N VAL A 93 -2.03 -4.85 26.84
CA VAL A 93 -3.35 -4.56 26.26
C VAL A 93 -3.99 -5.87 25.81
N VAL A 94 -5.01 -6.30 26.53
CA VAL A 94 -5.70 -7.59 26.33
C VAL A 94 -6.93 -7.47 25.43
N GLY A 95 -7.32 -6.24 25.09
CA GLY A 95 -8.36 -5.97 24.12
C GLY A 95 -8.80 -4.52 24.10
N TYR A 96 -9.72 -4.19 23.21
CA TYR A 96 -10.30 -2.86 23.17
C TYR A 96 -11.73 -2.91 22.64
N GLU A 97 -12.46 -1.83 22.87
CA GLU A 97 -13.75 -1.58 22.25
C GLU A 97 -13.75 -0.19 21.63
N VAL A 98 -14.51 -0.01 20.57
CA VAL A 98 -14.67 1.27 19.90
C VAL A 98 -16.15 1.61 19.75
N ASP A 99 -16.49 2.86 20.01
CA ASP A 99 -17.79 3.44 19.71
C ASP A 99 -17.64 4.80 19.02
N GLN A 100 -18.72 5.27 18.40
CA GLN A 100 -18.88 6.66 17.98
C GLN A 100 -20.00 7.26 18.80
N VAL A 101 -19.74 8.37 19.48
CA VAL A 101 -20.65 8.95 20.46
C VAL A 101 -20.88 10.43 20.20
N LYS A 102 -22.12 10.86 20.44
CA LYS A 102 -22.50 12.27 20.48
C LYS A 102 -21.85 12.98 21.68
N PRO A 103 -21.88 14.33 21.74
CA PRO A 103 -21.33 15.08 22.88
C PRO A 103 -21.93 14.70 24.25
N ASP A 104 -23.17 14.20 24.27
CA ASP A 104 -23.85 13.72 25.48
C ASP A 104 -23.49 12.27 25.87
N GLY A 105 -22.60 11.62 25.11
CA GLY A 105 -22.13 10.26 25.34
C GLY A 105 -23.01 9.17 24.73
N GLN A 106 -24.13 9.49 24.09
CA GLN A 106 -24.97 8.49 23.43
C GLN A 106 -24.30 7.97 22.16
N SER A 107 -24.35 6.65 21.96
CA SER A 107 -23.90 6.01 20.72
C SER A 107 -24.62 6.59 19.50
N LEU A 108 -23.84 6.94 18.48
CA LEU A 108 -24.32 7.47 17.22
C LEU A 108 -24.53 6.31 16.23
N PRO A 109 -25.70 6.20 15.59
CA PRO A 109 -25.93 5.13 14.62
C PRO A 109 -24.95 5.11 13.45
N ILE A 110 -24.60 3.91 12.96
CA ILE A 110 -23.70 3.75 11.81
C ILE A 110 -24.27 4.38 10.52
N THR A 111 -25.60 4.43 10.43
CA THR A 111 -26.34 5.06 9.34
C THR A 111 -26.25 6.59 9.36
N HIS A 112 -25.68 7.17 10.42
CA HIS A 112 -25.49 8.62 10.52
C HIS A 112 -24.07 9.04 10.14
N ALA A 113 -23.08 8.41 10.77
CA ALA A 113 -21.68 8.52 10.42
C ALA A 113 -21.16 7.10 10.18
N TYR A 114 -20.72 6.83 8.97
CA TYR A 114 -20.15 5.56 8.61
C TYR A 114 -18.64 5.62 8.82
N ASN A 115 -18.11 4.69 9.62
CA ASN A 115 -16.67 4.45 9.65
C ASN A 115 -16.28 3.68 8.39
N HIS A 116 -15.59 4.33 7.47
CA HIS A 116 -15.05 3.66 6.30
C HIS A 116 -13.77 2.92 6.65
N HIS A 117 -12.84 3.62 7.33
CA HIS A 117 -11.59 3.08 7.89
C HIS A 117 -11.23 3.78 9.20
N TYR A 118 -10.47 3.14 10.08
CA TYR A 118 -9.77 3.83 11.16
C TYR A 118 -8.39 3.25 11.42
N CYS A 119 -7.41 4.09 11.69
CA CYS A 119 -6.08 3.65 12.12
C CYS A 119 -5.78 4.34 13.44
N SER A 120 -5.53 3.60 14.52
CA SER A 120 -5.19 4.19 15.81
C SER A 120 -3.97 3.55 16.47
N TRP A 121 -3.29 4.31 17.31
CA TRP A 121 -2.02 3.93 17.93
C TRP A 121 -1.97 4.32 19.40
N LEU A 122 -1.35 3.47 20.21
CA LEU A 122 -0.80 3.86 21.52
C LEU A 122 0.71 4.04 21.35
N LEU A 123 1.28 5.08 21.96
CA LEU A 123 2.69 5.42 21.85
C LEU A 123 3.28 5.75 23.23
N ASN A 124 4.57 5.43 23.38
CA ASN A 124 5.48 6.11 24.28
C ASN A 124 6.06 7.32 23.54
N SER A 125 5.53 8.51 23.82
CA SER A 125 5.92 9.74 23.10
C SER A 125 7.36 10.18 23.36
N ASN A 126 8.03 9.63 24.38
CA ASN A 126 9.44 9.87 24.64
C ASN A 126 10.38 9.03 23.77
N LYS A 127 9.85 8.00 23.08
CA LYS A 127 10.64 7.10 22.23
C LYS A 127 10.22 7.10 20.77
N ALA A 128 8.93 7.29 20.48
CA ALA A 128 8.41 7.22 19.13
C ALA A 128 7.35 8.28 18.83
N THR A 129 7.25 8.65 17.56
CA THR A 129 6.20 9.51 17.02
C THR A 129 5.61 8.90 15.74
N LEU A 130 4.55 9.50 15.21
CA LEU A 130 4.04 9.18 13.88
C LEU A 130 4.45 10.28 12.90
N VAL A 131 4.93 9.88 11.73
CA VAL A 131 5.28 10.77 10.62
C VAL A 131 4.55 10.36 9.35
N GLU A 132 4.15 11.35 8.57
CA GLU A 132 3.56 11.13 7.25
C GLU A 132 4.69 10.82 6.25
N LYS A 133 4.77 9.57 5.81
CA LYS A 133 5.65 9.15 4.72
C LYS A 133 4.79 8.87 3.49
N LYS A 134 4.67 9.86 2.61
CA LYS A 134 4.08 9.68 1.27
C LYS A 134 4.94 8.68 0.50
N SER A 135 4.52 7.41 0.48
CA SER A 135 5.28 6.39 -0.20
C SER A 135 5.38 6.73 -1.70
N ARG A 136 6.61 6.84 -2.23
CA ARG A 136 6.83 6.98 -3.69
C ARG A 136 6.42 5.72 -4.46
N LYS A 137 6.24 4.58 -3.77
CA LYS A 137 5.71 3.33 -4.30
C LYS A 137 4.42 3.02 -3.57
N GLU A 138 3.28 3.46 -4.10
CA GLU A 138 1.97 3.08 -3.54
C GLU A 138 1.88 1.55 -3.49
N TYR A 139 2.05 0.96 -2.31
CA TYR A 139 1.67 -0.42 -2.04
C TYR A 139 0.31 -0.34 -1.35
N PRO A 140 -0.80 -0.63 -2.06
CA PRO A 140 -2.11 -0.30 -1.53
C PRO A 140 -2.51 -1.19 -0.34
N GLY A 141 -3.10 -0.56 0.68
CA GLY A 141 -3.82 -1.23 1.76
C GLY A 141 -3.00 -1.72 2.98
N ALA A 142 -1.70 -1.44 3.04
CA ALA A 142 -0.87 -1.68 4.22
C ALA A 142 -1.37 -0.98 5.51
N ASN A 143 -1.84 0.26 5.35
CA ASN A 143 -2.35 1.12 6.40
C ASN A 143 -3.75 1.68 6.02
N HIS A 144 -4.55 0.93 5.25
CA HIS A 144 -5.88 1.38 4.82
C HIS A 144 -5.86 2.75 4.09
N GLY A 145 -4.86 2.96 3.24
CA GLY A 145 -4.65 4.22 2.50
C GLY A 145 -3.98 5.35 3.29
N ASN A 146 -3.57 5.08 4.52
CA ASN A 146 -2.97 6.06 5.41
C ASN A 146 -1.43 6.14 5.27
N ASP A 147 -0.89 7.34 5.06
CA ASP A 147 0.55 7.58 4.89
C ASP A 147 1.32 7.72 6.22
N TRP A 148 0.65 7.59 7.37
CA TRP A 148 1.27 7.74 8.69
C TRP A 148 1.92 6.43 9.14
N VAL A 149 3.20 6.52 9.51
CA VAL A 149 3.98 5.40 10.05
C VAL A 149 4.71 5.83 11.31
N PRO A 150 4.95 4.91 12.25
CA PRO A 150 5.79 5.20 13.40
C PRO A 150 7.25 5.42 12.99
N GLN A 151 7.90 6.27 13.77
CA GLN A 151 9.32 6.60 13.68
C GLN A 151 9.87 6.81 15.09
N PHE A 152 10.97 6.15 15.40
CA PHE A 152 11.72 6.39 16.64
C PHE A 152 12.37 7.77 16.65
N LEU A 153 12.45 8.37 17.83
CA LEU A 153 13.10 9.66 18.03
C LEU A 153 14.63 9.52 17.95
N ASP A 154 15.30 10.62 17.60
CA ASP A 154 16.76 10.65 17.54
C ASP A 154 17.39 10.25 18.88
N GLY A 155 18.36 9.32 18.83
CA GLY A 155 19.05 8.82 20.02
C GLY A 155 18.37 7.65 20.74
N VAL A 156 17.22 7.19 20.25
CA VAL A 156 16.61 5.92 20.68
C VAL A 156 17.29 4.79 19.90
N ASP A 157 17.93 3.88 20.62
CA ASP A 157 18.43 2.62 20.08
C ASP A 157 17.30 1.59 20.12
N ASP A 158 16.67 1.40 18.97
CA ASP A 158 15.56 0.48 18.82
C ASP A 158 16.02 -0.97 19.03
N SER A 159 17.23 -1.35 18.56
CA SER A 159 17.79 -2.68 18.75
C SER A 159 17.98 -3.12 20.22
N ALA A 160 18.00 -2.16 21.15
CA ALA A 160 18.16 -2.40 22.58
C ALA A 160 16.82 -2.47 23.34
N MET A 161 15.68 -2.25 22.68
CA MET A 161 14.36 -2.24 23.32
C MET A 161 13.86 -3.67 23.56
N GLU A 162 13.49 -3.97 24.81
CA GLU A 162 12.90 -5.28 25.17
C GLU A 162 11.39 -5.33 24.86
N TYR A 163 10.71 -4.19 24.81
CA TYR A 163 9.27 -4.08 24.57
C TYR A 163 8.93 -2.97 23.58
N PRO A 164 7.77 -3.03 22.89
CA PRO A 164 7.42 -2.07 21.86
C PRO A 164 7.04 -0.72 22.46
N ALA A 165 7.50 0.37 21.85
CA ALA A 165 7.05 1.73 22.20
C ALA A 165 5.81 2.18 21.43
N VAL A 166 5.34 1.38 20.46
CA VAL A 166 4.16 1.69 19.64
C VAL A 166 3.32 0.44 19.45
N GLN A 167 2.01 0.56 19.63
CA GLN A 167 1.03 -0.45 19.23
C GLN A 167 0.03 0.14 18.24
N PHE A 168 -0.36 -0.67 17.25
CA PHE A 168 -1.28 -0.28 16.19
C PHE A 168 -2.58 -1.08 16.28
N PHE A 169 -3.73 -0.40 16.19
CA PHE A 169 -5.07 -0.95 16.31
C PHE A 169 -5.90 -0.58 15.08
N SER A 170 -6.54 -1.57 14.48
CA SER A 170 -7.23 -1.43 13.20
C SER A 170 -8.24 -2.55 12.92
N GLU A 171 -8.35 -3.53 13.80
CA GLU A 171 -9.13 -4.75 13.60
C GLU A 171 -10.62 -4.43 13.40
N GLY A 172 -11.26 -5.11 12.44
CA GLY A 172 -12.61 -4.80 11.98
C GLY A 172 -12.69 -3.38 11.41
N ASN A 173 -11.81 -3.03 10.47
CA ASN A 173 -11.49 -1.64 10.12
C ASN A 173 -12.63 -0.78 9.55
N GLY A 174 -13.76 -1.34 9.14
CA GLY A 174 -14.84 -0.63 8.44
C GLY A 174 -16.01 -0.31 9.35
N GLY A 175 -17.21 -0.26 8.79
CA GLY A 175 -18.44 -0.01 9.54
C GLY A 175 -18.69 -1.04 10.64
N GLU A 176 -18.07 -2.21 10.52
CA GLU A 176 -18.17 -3.34 11.42
C GLU A 176 -17.33 -3.27 12.68
N PHE A 177 -16.50 -2.25 12.84
CA PHE A 177 -15.64 -2.08 14.01
C PHE A 177 -16.38 -2.03 15.35
N ARG A 178 -17.69 -1.77 15.34
CA ARG A 178 -18.53 -1.72 16.54
C ARG A 178 -19.18 -3.08 16.76
N LEU A 179 -19.23 -3.54 18.01
CA LEU A 179 -19.76 -4.86 18.40
C LEU A 179 -19.04 -6.09 17.77
N SER A 180 -17.95 -5.87 17.02
CA SER A 180 -16.97 -6.93 16.72
C SER A 180 -16.02 -7.09 17.90
N TYR A 181 -15.67 -8.33 18.25
CA TYR A 181 -14.81 -8.59 19.40
C TYR A 181 -13.34 -8.33 19.05
N HIS A 182 -12.61 -7.63 19.93
CA HIS A 182 -11.18 -7.30 19.79
C HIS A 182 -10.35 -7.71 21.02
N GLY A 183 -10.88 -8.62 21.83
CA GLY A 183 -10.18 -9.20 22.96
C GLY A 183 -9.33 -10.40 22.58
N TYR A 184 -8.40 -10.74 23.46
CA TYR A 184 -7.51 -11.89 23.34
C TYR A 184 -7.78 -12.91 24.46
N PRO A 185 -7.54 -14.21 24.19
CA PRO A 185 -7.56 -15.24 25.23
C PRO A 185 -6.56 -14.97 26.35
N GLN A 186 -6.78 -15.57 27.52
CA GLN A 186 -5.93 -15.36 28.69
C GLN A 186 -4.45 -15.68 28.39
N GLY A 187 -3.56 -14.81 28.85
CA GLY A 187 -2.11 -14.98 28.66
C GLY A 187 -1.58 -14.48 27.31
N TYR A 188 -2.39 -13.79 26.51
CA TYR A 188 -1.96 -13.14 25.27
C TYR A 188 -2.29 -11.64 25.29
N ALA A 189 -1.36 -10.80 24.84
CA ALA A 189 -1.56 -9.35 24.82
C ALA A 189 -0.70 -8.62 23.78
N GLN A 190 -1.15 -7.45 23.35
CA GLN A 190 -0.27 -6.46 22.74
C GLN A 190 0.49 -5.73 23.87
N LEU A 191 1.80 -5.91 23.94
CA LEU A 191 2.63 -5.33 25.00
C LEU A 191 3.11 -3.95 24.57
N ILE A 192 3.10 -2.97 25.48
CA ILE A 192 3.64 -1.64 25.22
C ILE A 192 4.32 -1.09 26.47
N GLU A 193 5.55 -0.59 26.31
CA GLU A 193 6.27 0.06 27.41
C GLU A 193 5.85 1.53 27.56
N SER A 194 5.52 1.91 28.80
CA SER A 194 5.23 3.29 29.22
C SER A 194 4.40 4.11 28.22
N PRO A 195 3.20 3.62 27.83
CA PRO A 195 2.34 4.37 26.92
C PRO A 195 1.85 5.66 27.58
N ASP A 196 1.89 6.76 26.84
CA ASP A 196 1.44 8.08 27.32
C ASP A 196 0.53 8.82 26.33
N THR A 197 0.47 8.35 25.08
CA THR A 197 -0.21 9.05 23.99
C THR A 197 -1.06 8.11 23.16
N PHE A 198 -2.28 8.54 22.85
CA PHE A 198 -3.13 7.96 21.82
C PHE A 198 -3.12 8.82 20.56
N LYS A 199 -3.06 8.19 19.39
CA LYS A 199 -3.25 8.84 18.08
C LYS A 199 -4.27 8.09 17.26
N ILE A 200 -4.98 8.82 16.40
CA ILE A 200 -5.97 8.23 15.49
C ILE A 200 -6.07 9.04 14.21
N SER A 201 -6.27 8.33 13.10
CA SER A 201 -6.65 8.89 11.82
C SER A 201 -7.93 8.19 11.36
N PRO A 202 -9.11 8.70 11.75
CA PRO A 202 -10.38 8.12 11.34
C PRO A 202 -10.73 8.57 9.92
N MET A 203 -11.37 7.69 9.16
CA MET A 203 -12.00 7.97 7.89
C MET A 203 -13.51 7.78 8.06
N GLN A 204 -14.21 8.89 8.27
CA GLN A 204 -15.64 8.90 8.55
C GLN A 204 -16.39 9.60 7.44
N ILE A 205 -17.59 9.11 7.13
CA ILE A 205 -18.45 9.66 6.09
C ILE A 205 -19.81 9.99 6.69
N ASP A 206 -20.24 11.25 6.53
CA ASP A 206 -21.58 11.66 6.94
C ASP A 206 -22.62 11.14 5.95
N THR A 207 -23.33 10.10 6.36
CA THR A 207 -24.35 9.42 5.56
C THR A 207 -25.77 9.77 6.02
N TRP A 208 -25.92 10.58 7.07
CA TRP A 208 -27.20 10.82 7.71
C TRP A 208 -28.12 11.70 6.84
N ASN A 209 -29.14 11.10 6.27
CA ASN A 209 -30.26 11.88 5.78
C ASN A 209 -31.01 12.51 6.97
N ARG A 210 -30.92 13.83 7.14
CA ARG A 210 -31.47 14.53 8.32
C ARG A 210 -33.00 14.42 8.43
N GLU A 211 -33.67 13.96 7.38
CA GLU A 211 -35.12 13.79 7.33
C GLU A 211 -35.58 12.38 7.74
N THR A 212 -34.66 11.42 7.88
CA THR A 212 -35.00 10.02 8.21
C THR A 212 -34.38 9.55 9.53
N ARG A 213 -35.03 8.55 10.14
CA ARG A 213 -34.57 7.86 11.35
C ARG A 213 -33.88 6.55 10.98
N SER A 214 -33.03 6.02 11.86
CA SER A 214 -32.22 4.82 11.61
C SER A 214 -33.04 3.56 11.28
N ALA A 215 -34.18 3.32 11.94
CA ALA A 215 -35.03 2.16 11.66
C ALA A 215 -35.66 2.17 10.26
N ASN A 216 -35.86 3.35 9.67
CA ASN A 216 -36.41 3.54 8.34
C ASN A 216 -35.41 4.28 7.44
N PHE A 217 -34.13 3.94 7.58
CA PHE A 217 -33.07 4.67 6.90
C PHE A 217 -33.29 4.71 5.38
N MET A 218 -33.31 5.92 4.84
CA MET A 218 -33.19 6.16 3.40
C MET A 218 -32.04 7.13 3.18
N SER A 219 -31.19 6.82 2.22
CA SER A 219 -30.09 7.73 1.89
C SER A 219 -30.63 9.05 1.34
N GLY A 220 -29.94 10.14 1.69
CA GLY A 220 -30.15 11.45 1.06
C GLY A 220 -29.64 11.47 -0.38
N PRO A 221 -29.41 12.65 -0.97
CA PRO A 221 -28.86 12.78 -2.32
C PRO A 221 -27.58 11.95 -2.51
N LEU A 222 -27.45 11.27 -3.65
CA LEU A 222 -26.26 10.51 -4.05
C LEU A 222 -25.67 11.13 -5.33
N PRO A 223 -24.36 11.01 -5.59
CA PRO A 223 -23.78 11.43 -6.86
C PRO A 223 -24.27 10.53 -8.01
N LYS A 224 -24.21 11.03 -9.24
CA LYS A 224 -24.58 10.31 -10.47
C LYS A 224 -23.79 9.02 -10.67
N SER A 225 -22.58 8.93 -10.12
CA SER A 225 -21.74 7.74 -10.16
C SER A 225 -22.21 6.62 -9.21
N SER A 226 -23.01 6.95 -8.18
CA SER A 226 -23.61 5.94 -7.31
C SER A 226 -24.69 5.16 -8.04
N LYS A 227 -24.59 3.83 -7.99
CA LYS A 227 -25.58 2.90 -8.58
C LYS A 227 -26.59 2.40 -7.55
N ILE A 228 -26.52 2.90 -6.32
CA ILE A 228 -27.30 2.39 -5.20
C ILE A 228 -28.66 3.10 -5.12
N PRO A 229 -29.79 2.36 -5.06
CA PRO A 229 -31.11 2.94 -4.82
C PRO A 229 -31.21 3.62 -3.45
N HIS A 230 -31.99 4.70 -3.36
CA HIS A 230 -32.15 5.43 -2.10
C HIS A 230 -32.69 4.59 -0.93
N ASN A 231 -33.49 3.58 -1.24
CA ASN A 231 -34.12 2.65 -0.30
C ASN A 231 -33.37 1.32 -0.14
N ALA A 232 -32.09 1.25 -0.52
CA ALA A 232 -31.27 0.04 -0.36
C ALA A 232 -30.99 -0.32 1.11
N GLY A 233 -31.38 0.54 2.06
CA GLY A 233 -31.18 0.34 3.49
C GLY A 233 -29.76 0.62 3.97
N TYR A 234 -28.96 1.27 3.12
CA TYR A 234 -27.66 1.88 3.41
C TYR A 234 -27.42 3.04 2.42
N SER A 235 -26.39 3.85 2.66
CA SER A 235 -26.05 4.98 1.77
C SER A 235 -24.94 4.60 0.81
N GLY A 236 -25.16 4.75 -0.50
CA GLY A 236 -24.10 4.56 -1.51
C GLY A 236 -22.89 5.51 -1.34
N LEU A 237 -22.99 6.54 -0.50
CA LEU A 237 -21.84 7.38 -0.13
C LEU A 237 -20.76 6.60 0.62
N LEU A 238 -21.14 5.52 1.33
CA LEU A 238 -20.19 4.67 2.03
C LEU A 238 -19.24 3.93 1.08
N GLU A 239 -19.55 3.90 -0.22
CA GLU A 239 -18.73 3.23 -1.24
C GLU A 239 -17.64 4.16 -1.82
N CYS A 240 -17.51 5.39 -1.30
CA CYS A 240 -16.63 6.43 -1.84
C CYS A 240 -16.77 6.59 -3.37
N PRO A 241 -17.98 6.82 -3.92
CA PRO A 241 -18.19 6.93 -5.36
C PRO A 241 -17.35 8.07 -5.94
N CYS A 242 -16.72 7.84 -7.09
CA CYS A 242 -15.95 8.87 -7.78
C CYS A 242 -16.90 9.90 -8.42
N SER A 243 -17.16 11.01 -7.72
CA SER A 243 -17.95 12.12 -8.27
C SER A 243 -17.13 13.00 -9.21
N ASP A 244 -17.80 13.85 -10.00
CA ASP A 244 -17.15 14.79 -10.92
C ASP A 244 -16.34 15.93 -10.21
N ARG A 245 -16.27 15.90 -8.88
CA ARG A 245 -15.38 16.75 -8.08
C ARG A 245 -13.91 16.30 -8.14
N LEU A 246 -13.68 15.03 -8.44
CA LEU A 246 -12.33 14.49 -8.65
C LEU A 246 -12.08 14.27 -10.13
N GLU A 247 -11.06 14.96 -10.64
CA GLU A 247 -10.65 14.79 -12.02
C GLU A 247 -9.94 13.45 -12.20
N LYS A 248 -10.51 12.58 -13.05
CA LYS A 248 -9.91 11.32 -13.47
C LYS A 248 -9.21 11.52 -14.81
N LYS A 249 -7.87 11.38 -14.83
CA LYS A 249 -7.04 11.50 -16.03
C LYS A 249 -6.24 10.23 -16.26
N TRP A 250 -6.15 9.79 -17.49
CA TRP A 250 -5.23 8.73 -17.88
C TRP A 250 -4.82 8.87 -19.34
N SER A 251 -3.70 8.25 -19.68
CA SER A 251 -3.18 8.18 -21.04
C SER A 251 -2.53 6.83 -21.26
N MET A 252 -2.67 6.32 -22.49
CA MET A 252 -1.85 5.21 -22.96
C MET A 252 -0.40 5.69 -23.09
N THR A 253 0.53 4.89 -22.56
CA THR A 253 1.96 5.06 -22.78
C THR A 253 2.40 4.17 -23.94
N TYR A 254 3.50 4.54 -24.58
CA TYR A 254 4.03 3.83 -25.73
C TYR A 254 5.51 3.53 -25.51
N VAL A 255 5.97 2.40 -26.03
CA VAL A 255 7.36 1.95 -25.90
C VAL A 255 7.87 1.43 -27.24
N LEU A 256 9.16 1.58 -27.47
CA LEU A 256 9.86 1.03 -28.62
C LEU A 256 10.39 -0.35 -28.27
N GLN A 257 10.13 -1.34 -29.12
CA GLN A 257 10.52 -2.73 -28.85
C GLN A 257 11.69 -3.18 -29.72
N GLY A 258 12.80 -3.56 -29.07
CA GLY A 258 14.07 -3.84 -29.74
C GLY A 258 14.21 -5.22 -30.39
N SER A 259 13.44 -6.25 -30.01
CA SER A 259 13.65 -7.60 -30.56
C SER A 259 12.54 -8.66 -30.40
N ASP A 260 11.38 -8.36 -29.79
CA ASP A 260 10.27 -9.33 -29.63
C ASP A 260 8.94 -8.77 -30.17
N ALA A 261 7.91 -9.62 -30.32
CA ALA A 261 6.56 -9.20 -30.72
C ALA A 261 5.89 -8.31 -29.65
N CYS A 262 5.13 -7.30 -30.08
CA CYS A 262 4.36 -6.41 -29.19
C CYS A 262 3.42 -7.19 -28.29
N VAL A 263 3.60 -7.08 -26.97
CA VAL A 263 2.62 -7.57 -25.97
C VAL A 263 1.35 -6.71 -26.00
N GLY A 264 1.50 -5.39 -26.20
CA GLY A 264 0.39 -4.45 -26.40
C GLY A 264 0.39 -3.89 -27.82
N THR A 265 -0.64 -4.22 -28.61
CA THR A 265 -0.73 -3.79 -30.01
C THR A 265 -1.38 -2.40 -30.15
N ILE A 266 -0.80 -1.57 -31.00
CA ILE A 266 -1.41 -0.32 -31.45
C ILE A 266 -2.56 -0.66 -32.41
N GLN A 267 -3.72 -0.02 -32.22
CA GLN A 267 -4.97 -0.48 -32.82
C GLN A 267 -5.28 0.14 -34.17
N ASN A 268 -4.73 1.33 -34.45
CA ASN A 268 -4.97 2.04 -35.71
C ASN A 268 -3.87 3.06 -36.04
N SER A 269 -3.92 3.62 -37.25
CA SER A 269 -2.95 4.61 -37.73
C SER A 269 -2.94 5.90 -36.92
N SER A 270 -4.10 6.40 -36.47
CA SER A 270 -4.17 7.61 -35.65
C SER A 270 -3.42 7.42 -34.34
N GLU A 271 -3.63 6.29 -33.67
CA GLU A 271 -2.91 5.93 -32.46
C GLU A 271 -1.42 5.76 -32.74
N CYS A 272 -1.05 5.13 -33.86
CA CYS A 272 0.34 4.95 -34.25
C CYS A 272 1.06 6.29 -34.39
N PHE A 273 0.46 7.25 -35.09
CA PHE A 273 1.07 8.54 -35.35
C PHE A 273 1.16 9.42 -34.10
N GLU A 274 0.14 9.43 -33.25
CA GLU A 274 0.20 10.18 -31.99
C GLU A 274 1.14 9.52 -30.98
N GLY A 275 1.08 8.19 -30.85
CA GLY A 275 1.94 7.41 -29.97
C GLY A 275 3.42 7.55 -30.34
N ALA A 276 3.75 7.58 -31.64
CA ALA A 276 5.11 7.80 -32.13
C ALA A 276 5.73 9.10 -31.62
N ARG A 277 4.95 10.19 -31.58
CA ARG A 277 5.42 11.49 -31.08
C ARG A 277 5.72 11.49 -29.57
N THR A 278 5.21 10.50 -28.83
CA THR A 278 5.49 10.36 -27.39
C THR A 278 6.76 9.56 -27.10
N VAL A 279 7.19 8.69 -28.04
CA VAL A 279 8.36 7.82 -27.85
C VAL A 279 9.65 8.38 -28.44
N ILE A 280 9.56 9.28 -29.42
CA ILE A 280 10.72 9.92 -30.04
C ILE A 280 10.48 11.42 -30.24
N GLN A 281 11.53 12.22 -30.10
CA GLN A 281 11.53 13.63 -30.49
C GLN A 281 12.18 13.78 -31.86
N SER A 282 11.44 14.33 -32.81
CA SER A 282 11.94 14.74 -34.12
C SER A 282 11.34 16.09 -34.50
N GLU A 283 12.13 16.93 -35.18
CA GLU A 283 11.65 18.20 -35.73
C GLU A 283 10.71 17.98 -36.93
N LYS A 284 10.79 16.80 -37.58
CA LYS A 284 10.03 16.47 -38.78
C LYS A 284 9.52 15.04 -38.71
N PHE A 285 8.21 14.90 -38.63
CA PHE A 285 7.52 13.62 -38.72
C PHE A 285 6.82 13.46 -40.08
N THR A 286 7.03 12.32 -40.73
CA THR A 286 6.22 11.89 -41.88
C THR A 286 5.38 10.69 -41.49
N ASN A 287 4.06 10.77 -41.70
CA ASN A 287 3.15 9.67 -41.39
C ASN A 287 2.85 8.86 -42.67
N ASN A 288 3.10 7.56 -42.63
CA ASN A 288 2.91 6.63 -43.73
C ASN A 288 1.92 5.52 -43.32
N ALA A 289 0.90 5.27 -44.14
CA ALA A 289 -0.03 4.16 -43.95
C ALA A 289 0.06 3.20 -45.14
N ILE A 290 0.35 1.94 -44.86
CA ILE A 290 0.57 0.88 -45.87
C ILE A 290 -0.22 -0.38 -45.51
N SER A 291 -0.31 -1.31 -46.46
CA SER A 291 -0.84 -2.65 -46.27
C SER A 291 0.07 -3.62 -47.02
N ASP A 292 1.19 -3.98 -46.41
CA ASP A 292 2.24 -4.78 -47.04
C ASP A 292 2.59 -6.02 -46.19
N PRO A 293 2.26 -7.24 -46.66
CA PRO A 293 2.53 -8.48 -45.93
C PRO A 293 4.02 -8.86 -45.89
N SER A 294 4.88 -8.15 -46.62
CA SER A 294 6.34 -8.34 -46.56
C SER A 294 7.00 -7.60 -45.40
N THR A 295 6.27 -6.70 -44.73
CA THR A 295 6.75 -5.93 -43.57
C THR A 295 5.92 -6.23 -42.33
N GLN A 296 6.46 -5.96 -41.14
CA GLN A 296 5.78 -6.27 -39.88
C GLN A 296 4.45 -5.48 -39.76
N PRO A 297 3.33 -6.15 -39.43
CA PRO A 297 2.06 -5.51 -39.08
C PRO A 297 2.18 -4.55 -37.89
N GLY A 298 1.32 -3.54 -37.88
CA GLY A 298 1.22 -2.59 -36.79
C GLY A 298 2.04 -1.32 -36.99
N CYS A 299 2.46 -0.71 -35.89
CA CYS A 299 3.11 0.59 -35.88
C CYS A 299 4.64 0.46 -35.76
N SER A 300 5.38 1.27 -36.51
CA SER A 300 6.84 1.37 -36.39
C SER A 300 7.33 2.79 -36.68
N ILE A 301 8.50 3.14 -36.17
CA ILE A 301 9.24 4.35 -36.56
C ILE A 301 10.53 4.01 -37.27
N GLU A 302 10.95 4.88 -38.17
CA GLU A 302 12.25 4.88 -38.80
C GLU A 302 12.86 6.26 -38.64
N GLN A 303 13.94 6.34 -37.87
CA GLN A 303 14.66 7.60 -37.70
C GLN A 303 15.78 7.67 -38.74
N HIS A 304 15.85 8.78 -39.48
CA HIS A 304 16.87 8.98 -40.50
C HIS A 304 18.11 9.66 -39.92
N SER A 305 19.23 9.50 -40.61
CA SER A 305 20.51 10.15 -40.26
C SER A 305 20.46 11.69 -40.21
N ASP A 306 19.49 12.32 -40.88
CA ASP A 306 19.25 13.77 -40.85
C ASP A 306 18.37 14.23 -39.67
N GLY A 307 17.95 13.31 -38.80
CA GLY A 307 17.10 13.57 -37.63
C GLY A 307 15.59 13.60 -37.92
N SER A 308 15.17 13.47 -39.18
CA SER A 308 13.75 13.27 -39.52
C SER A 308 13.27 11.88 -39.11
N THR A 309 11.95 11.71 -38.97
CA THR A 309 11.36 10.44 -38.54
C THR A 309 10.13 10.10 -39.36
N ASP A 310 10.16 8.93 -39.97
CA ASP A 310 9.02 8.34 -40.65
C ASP A 310 8.28 7.39 -39.70
N VAL A 311 6.98 7.57 -39.57
CA VAL A 311 6.09 6.73 -38.78
C VAL A 311 5.23 5.90 -39.70
N TRP A 312 5.26 4.58 -39.55
CA TRP A 312 4.61 3.63 -40.44
C TRP A 312 3.51 2.87 -39.70
N TRP A 313 2.29 2.94 -40.23
CA TRP A 313 1.20 2.03 -39.88
C TRP A 313 1.01 1.00 -40.99
N ASN A 314 1.21 -0.28 -40.69
CA ASN A 314 0.98 -1.39 -41.61
C ASN A 314 -0.28 -2.18 -41.20
N SER A 315 -1.33 -2.14 -42.02
CA SER A 315 -2.59 -2.85 -41.77
C SER A 315 -2.62 -4.32 -42.24
N ALA A 316 -1.49 -4.87 -42.71
CA ALA A 316 -1.43 -6.28 -43.10
C ALA A 316 -1.66 -7.22 -41.90
N SER A 317 -2.27 -8.40 -42.11
CA SER A 317 -2.63 -9.35 -41.05
C SER A 317 -1.58 -10.45 -40.79
N THR A 318 -0.57 -10.58 -41.65
CA THR A 318 0.51 -11.57 -41.56
C THR A 318 1.84 -10.97 -42.05
N SER A 319 2.97 -11.41 -41.49
CA SER A 319 4.32 -11.13 -42.02
C SER A 319 5.08 -12.41 -42.33
N ALA A 320 6.03 -12.33 -43.27
CA ALA A 320 7.15 -13.27 -43.31
C ALA A 320 8.05 -13.06 -42.07
N GLU A 321 8.72 -14.12 -41.58
CA GLU A 321 9.65 -14.03 -40.43
C GLU A 321 10.68 -12.91 -40.64
N SER A 322 10.81 -12.02 -39.65
CA SER A 322 11.82 -10.97 -39.65
C SER A 322 13.20 -11.58 -39.44
N ALA A 323 14.15 -11.24 -40.31
CA ALA A 323 15.55 -11.60 -40.11
C ALA A 323 16.08 -10.98 -38.80
N PRO A 324 16.89 -11.72 -38.01
CA PRO A 324 17.43 -11.21 -36.75
C PRO A 324 18.30 -9.97 -36.97
N ILE A 325 18.13 -9.00 -36.07
CA ILE A 325 18.80 -7.70 -36.09
C ILE A 325 20.29 -7.91 -35.78
N ARG A 326 21.18 -7.83 -36.79
CA ARG A 326 22.62 -7.65 -36.57
C ARG A 326 22.96 -6.17 -36.63
N ALA A 327 23.34 -5.60 -35.49
CA ALA A 327 23.89 -4.24 -35.38
C ALA A 327 25.12 -4.12 -36.27
N SER A 328 25.04 -3.37 -37.38
CA SER A 328 26.20 -3.13 -38.23
C SER A 328 26.34 -1.69 -38.74
N THR A 329 25.34 -0.84 -38.56
CA THR A 329 25.40 0.59 -38.90
C THR A 329 24.27 1.30 -38.16
N ALA A 330 24.55 2.02 -37.08
CA ALA A 330 23.50 2.74 -36.39
C ALA A 330 24.09 3.97 -35.70
N SER A 331 23.67 5.16 -36.13
CA SER A 331 23.62 6.26 -35.18
C SER A 331 22.40 6.03 -34.29
N VAL A 332 22.58 6.22 -32.98
CA VAL A 332 21.62 5.73 -32.02
C VAL A 332 21.11 6.85 -31.13
N SER A 333 19.94 7.43 -31.46
CA SER A 333 19.38 8.58 -30.72
C SER A 333 18.45 8.16 -29.59
N ALA A 334 18.66 8.71 -28.40
CA ALA A 334 17.83 8.44 -27.23
C ALA A 334 17.29 9.72 -26.59
N PHE A 335 16.10 9.71 -25.98
CA PHE A 335 15.42 10.93 -25.51
C PHE A 335 14.80 10.77 -24.10
N VAL A 336 14.72 11.87 -23.34
CA VAL A 336 13.98 12.00 -22.08
C VAL A 336 13.19 13.32 -22.07
N GLN A 337 11.88 13.26 -21.81
CA GLN A 337 11.06 14.45 -21.51
C GLN A 337 11.04 14.70 -19.99
N GLY A 338 11.44 15.89 -19.58
CA GLY A 338 11.46 16.25 -18.16
C GLY A 338 11.96 17.66 -17.93
N GLN A 339 12.51 17.91 -16.73
CA GLN A 339 13.07 19.22 -16.37
C GLN A 339 14.42 19.54 -17.06
N VAL A 340 15.01 18.55 -17.75
CA VAL A 340 16.21 18.63 -18.61
C VAL A 340 15.94 17.72 -19.81
N ASN A 341 16.04 18.24 -21.03
CA ASN A 341 15.91 17.46 -22.27
C ASN A 341 17.30 16.98 -22.70
N PHE A 342 17.40 15.77 -23.21
CA PHE A 342 18.70 15.14 -23.42
C PHE A 342 18.68 14.13 -24.57
N THR A 343 19.71 14.19 -25.43
CA THR A 343 19.91 13.29 -26.56
C THR A 343 21.32 12.71 -26.60
N VAL A 344 21.47 11.40 -26.81
CA VAL A 344 22.76 10.73 -27.11
C VAL A 344 22.67 10.15 -28.50
N SER A 345 23.70 10.32 -29.33
CA SER A 345 23.89 9.65 -30.61
C SER A 345 25.23 8.89 -30.60
N LEU A 346 25.21 7.58 -30.84
CA LEU A 346 26.42 6.74 -30.92
C LEU A 346 26.82 6.55 -32.38
N ASP A 347 27.97 7.05 -32.85
CA ASP A 347 28.46 6.78 -34.21
C ASP A 347 29.52 5.67 -34.18
N THR A 348 29.33 4.63 -34.99
CA THR A 348 30.19 3.44 -35.07
C THR A 348 30.93 3.34 -36.40
N ILE A 349 30.89 4.36 -37.27
CA ILE A 349 31.27 4.21 -38.69
C ILE A 349 32.56 4.94 -39.09
N GLU A 350 32.99 6.00 -38.40
CA GLU A 350 34.29 6.62 -38.69
C GLU A 350 35.36 6.21 -37.67
N SER A 351 36.64 6.29 -38.08
CA SER A 351 37.83 5.70 -37.45
C SER A 351 38.16 6.09 -36.00
N ASP A 352 37.21 6.70 -35.28
CA ASP A 352 37.27 7.18 -33.91
C ASP A 352 35.99 6.88 -33.08
N ASP A 353 35.24 5.78 -33.29
CA ASP A 353 34.22 5.20 -32.37
C ASP A 353 33.58 6.23 -31.37
N ALA A 354 32.82 7.20 -31.90
CA ALA A 354 32.51 8.46 -31.19
C ALA A 354 31.07 8.53 -30.68
N VAL A 355 30.91 8.83 -29.38
CA VAL A 355 29.67 9.22 -28.72
C VAL A 355 29.47 10.72 -28.88
N THR A 356 28.36 11.14 -29.48
CA THR A 356 27.88 12.52 -29.44
C THR A 356 26.78 12.64 -28.38
N ILE A 357 26.92 13.63 -27.49
CA ILE A 357 26.01 13.85 -26.36
C ILE A 357 25.50 15.29 -26.43
N THR A 358 24.19 15.47 -26.58
CA THR A 358 23.53 16.77 -26.59
C THR A 358 22.67 16.93 -25.33
N ILE A 359 22.98 17.93 -24.49
CA ILE A 359 22.27 18.21 -23.25
C ILE A 359 21.58 19.56 -23.37
N VAL A 360 20.28 19.62 -23.10
CA VAL A 360 19.47 20.85 -23.11
C VAL A 360 18.82 21.07 -21.75
N GLY A 361 19.10 22.21 -21.12
CA GLY A 361 18.49 22.59 -19.86
C GLY A 361 18.30 24.09 -19.74
N PRO A 362 17.62 24.58 -18.68
CA PRO A 362 17.42 26.01 -18.49
C PRO A 362 18.76 26.74 -18.33
N ALA A 363 18.93 27.86 -19.02
CA ALA A 363 20.21 28.56 -19.09
C ALA A 363 20.61 29.26 -17.78
N ASP A 364 19.66 29.45 -16.86
CA ASP A 364 19.80 30.15 -15.58
C ASP A 364 20.23 29.25 -14.41
N ARG A 365 20.43 27.95 -14.65
CA ARG A 365 20.77 26.97 -13.62
C ARG A 365 21.62 25.82 -14.14
N TRP A 366 22.31 25.13 -13.24
CA TRP A 366 23.03 23.92 -13.62
C TRP A 366 22.06 22.79 -13.96
N PHE A 367 22.49 21.88 -14.82
CA PHE A 367 21.79 20.63 -15.12
C PHE A 367 22.77 19.52 -15.40
N GLY A 368 22.35 18.27 -15.21
CA GLY A 368 23.24 17.13 -15.41
C GLY A 368 22.52 15.82 -15.64
N VAL A 369 23.29 14.87 -16.17
CA VAL A 369 22.84 13.52 -16.50
C VAL A 369 23.85 12.50 -15.98
N GLY A 370 23.36 11.48 -15.27
CA GLY A 370 24.13 10.32 -14.83
C GLY A 370 23.75 9.08 -15.62
N PHE A 371 24.73 8.32 -16.09
CA PHE A 371 24.53 7.21 -17.03
C PHE A 371 24.67 5.84 -16.37
N GLY A 372 23.87 4.88 -16.83
CA GLY A 372 23.95 3.47 -16.43
C GLY A 372 23.33 3.16 -15.07
N ALA A 373 22.50 4.06 -14.55
CA ALA A 373 21.86 3.88 -13.24
C ALA A 373 20.51 4.60 -13.18
N SER A 374 19.63 4.09 -12.32
CA SER A 374 18.34 4.71 -11.95
C SER A 374 18.40 5.41 -10.58
N SER A 375 19.58 5.50 -9.97
CA SER A 375 19.79 6.19 -8.69
C SER A 375 21.20 6.79 -8.62
N MET A 376 21.44 7.69 -7.65
CA MET A 376 22.78 8.24 -7.38
C MET A 376 23.76 7.21 -6.80
N CYS A 377 23.33 5.95 -6.60
CA CYS A 377 24.19 4.84 -6.25
C CYS A 377 24.03 3.67 -7.23
N VAL A 378 25.14 3.18 -7.79
CA VAL A 378 25.10 2.06 -8.77
C VAL A 378 24.91 0.71 -8.07
N HIS A 379 25.40 0.58 -6.84
CA HIS A 379 25.25 -0.61 -6.01
C HIS A 379 25.10 -0.24 -4.53
N MET A 380 23.87 -0.31 -4.02
CA MET A 380 23.58 -0.09 -2.62
C MET A 380 23.71 -1.41 -1.86
N GLN A 381 24.61 -1.47 -0.88
CA GLN A 381 24.70 -2.56 0.09
C GLN A 381 24.70 -1.94 1.49
N ALA A 382 23.72 -2.27 2.33
CA ALA A 382 23.63 -1.80 3.72
C ALA A 382 23.80 -0.26 3.86
N ASP A 383 23.08 0.52 3.05
CA ASP A 383 23.14 2.00 2.99
C ASP A 383 24.52 2.59 2.66
N GLN A 384 25.44 1.75 2.19
CA GLN A 384 26.74 2.15 1.68
C GLN A 384 26.75 2.05 0.16
N CYS A 385 27.40 3.02 -0.48
CA CYS A 385 27.62 3.03 -1.91
C CYS A 385 29.05 2.57 -2.23
N GLU A 386 29.33 1.29 -1.97
CA GLU A 386 30.69 0.71 -2.04
C GLU A 386 31.37 0.94 -3.40
N ASN A 387 30.59 1.06 -4.49
CA ASN A 387 31.08 1.28 -5.86
C ASN A 387 30.86 2.72 -6.38
N GLY A 388 30.42 3.63 -5.51
CA GLY A 388 30.01 4.98 -5.84
C GLY A 388 28.78 5.07 -6.74
N GLY A 389 28.42 6.30 -7.08
CA GLY A 389 27.33 6.68 -7.98
C GLY A 389 27.68 6.57 -9.46
N PRO A 390 26.74 6.86 -10.37
CA PRO A 390 27.00 6.80 -11.80
C PRO A 390 28.03 7.86 -12.23
N TRP A 391 28.65 7.63 -13.37
CA TRP A 391 29.38 8.71 -14.06
C TRP A 391 28.35 9.70 -14.60
N ALA A 392 28.58 10.99 -14.32
CA ALA A 392 27.68 12.06 -14.66
C ALA A 392 28.38 13.23 -15.33
N VAL A 393 27.68 13.87 -16.26
CA VAL A 393 28.08 15.13 -16.88
C VAL A 393 27.24 16.25 -16.29
N ILE A 394 27.90 17.28 -15.77
CA ILE A 394 27.27 18.46 -15.16
C ILE A 394 27.61 19.69 -16.00
N VAL A 395 26.60 20.46 -16.38
CA VAL A 395 26.69 21.75 -17.07
C VAL A 395 26.29 22.85 -16.09
N SER A 396 27.16 23.84 -15.86
CA SER A 396 26.98 24.87 -14.82
C SER A 396 27.16 26.32 -15.30
N GLY A 397 27.21 26.56 -16.62
CA GLY A 397 27.41 27.91 -17.17
C GLY A 397 27.96 27.96 -18.59
N ASP A 398 28.61 29.09 -18.92
CA ASP A 398 29.21 29.36 -20.22
C ASP A 398 30.64 28.83 -20.36
N GLY A 399 31.09 28.62 -21.60
CA GLY A 399 32.45 28.19 -21.92
C GLY A 399 32.70 26.69 -21.76
N GLN A 400 33.94 26.28 -22.05
CA GLN A 400 34.32 24.86 -22.02
C GLN A 400 34.51 24.31 -20.61
N ASP A 401 34.88 25.18 -19.65
CA ASP A 401 35.15 24.81 -18.26
C ASP A 401 33.88 24.64 -17.42
N ALA A 402 32.74 25.09 -17.94
CA ALA A 402 31.43 24.92 -17.31
C ALA A 402 30.88 23.48 -17.38
N VAL A 403 31.54 22.60 -18.15
CA VAL A 403 31.18 21.18 -18.27
C VAL A 403 32.17 20.35 -17.44
N THR A 404 31.66 19.65 -16.44
CA THR A 404 32.45 18.76 -15.58
C THR A 404 31.95 17.33 -15.63
N GLU A 405 32.87 16.37 -15.54
CA GLU A 405 32.57 14.96 -15.41
C GLU A 405 32.81 14.54 -13.96
N ARG A 406 31.86 13.81 -13.38
CA ARG A 406 31.91 13.39 -11.99
C ARG A 406 31.54 11.92 -11.84
N LYS A 407 32.15 11.25 -10.87
CA LYS A 407 31.65 9.99 -10.32
C LYS A 407 30.83 10.36 -9.09
N LEU A 408 29.50 10.25 -9.18
CA LEU A 408 28.61 10.67 -8.10
C LEU A 408 28.82 9.83 -6.84
N ASP A 409 28.26 10.27 -5.72
CA ASP A 409 28.20 9.51 -4.46
C ASP A 409 26.75 9.46 -3.95
N PHE A 410 26.48 8.66 -2.92
CA PHE A 410 25.16 8.59 -2.32
C PHE A 410 24.77 9.93 -1.70
N HIS A 411 23.76 10.60 -2.27
CA HIS A 411 23.30 11.93 -1.87
C HIS A 411 24.37 13.03 -1.88
N GLY A 412 25.50 12.82 -2.57
CA GLY A 412 26.63 13.75 -2.62
C GLY A 412 27.01 14.19 -4.04
N PRO A 413 27.75 15.31 -4.17
CA PRO A 413 28.23 15.81 -5.47
C PRO A 413 29.27 14.87 -6.12
N GLY A 414 29.78 13.89 -5.37
CA GLY A 414 30.81 12.97 -5.81
C GLY A 414 32.14 13.63 -6.15
N THR A 415 33.00 12.87 -6.81
CA THR A 415 34.35 13.28 -7.16
C THR A 415 34.45 13.70 -8.62
N VAL A 416 35.18 14.78 -8.90
CA VAL A 416 35.50 15.18 -10.28
C VAL A 416 36.45 14.14 -10.87
N VAL A 417 36.18 13.69 -12.09
CA VAL A 417 37.04 12.74 -12.81
C VAL A 417 37.73 13.42 -13.98
N ALA A 418 38.76 12.77 -14.53
CA ALA A 418 39.49 13.28 -15.69
C ALA A 418 38.55 13.56 -16.86
N LYS A 419 38.72 14.72 -17.52
CA LYS A 419 37.87 15.13 -18.63
C LYS A 419 38.15 14.28 -19.87
N THR A 420 37.10 13.65 -20.39
CA THR A 420 37.08 12.85 -21.62
C THR A 420 36.16 13.45 -22.68
N VAL A 421 35.22 14.32 -22.30
CA VAL A 421 34.32 15.01 -23.25
C VAL A 421 34.99 16.22 -23.88
N THR A 422 34.84 16.34 -25.20
CA THR A 422 35.17 17.55 -25.95
C THR A 422 33.90 18.35 -26.20
N VAL A 423 33.87 19.61 -25.75
CA VAL A 423 32.71 20.51 -25.99
C VAL A 423 32.77 21.00 -27.44
N ARG A 424 31.77 20.64 -28.26
CA ARG A 424 31.62 21.08 -29.65
C ARG A 424 30.82 22.36 -29.77
N SER A 425 29.76 22.50 -28.97
CA SER A 425 28.97 23.73 -28.87
C SER A 425 28.41 23.91 -27.45
N ASN A 426 28.19 25.16 -27.05
CA ASN A 426 27.49 25.56 -25.83
C ASN A 426 26.80 26.90 -26.13
N THR A 427 25.50 26.87 -26.42
CA THR A 427 24.74 28.03 -26.90
C THR A 427 23.45 28.21 -26.11
N VAL A 428 23.01 29.45 -25.94
CA VAL A 428 21.75 29.78 -25.28
C VAL A 428 20.78 30.39 -26.28
N THR A 429 19.59 29.79 -26.39
CA THR A 429 18.48 30.26 -27.23
C THR A 429 17.19 30.14 -26.43
N ASP A 430 16.36 31.19 -26.42
CA ASP A 430 15.04 31.21 -25.74
C ASP A 430 15.06 30.74 -24.28
N GLY A 431 16.12 31.10 -23.54
CA GLY A 431 16.27 30.74 -22.13
C GLY A 431 16.73 29.29 -21.88
N ASN A 432 16.97 28.50 -22.92
CA ASN A 432 17.54 27.15 -22.84
C ASN A 432 18.99 27.13 -23.33
N ARG A 433 19.83 26.41 -22.60
CA ARG A 433 21.22 26.13 -22.95
C ARG A 433 21.31 24.75 -23.60
N THR A 434 21.89 24.70 -24.78
CA THR A 434 22.20 23.48 -25.53
C THR A 434 23.71 23.27 -25.57
N VAL A 435 24.16 22.12 -25.08
CA VAL A 435 25.58 21.73 -25.06
C VAL A 435 25.77 20.45 -25.86
N VAL A 436 26.61 20.48 -26.89
CA VAL A 436 26.98 19.31 -27.69
C VAL A 436 28.40 18.89 -27.33
N LEU A 437 28.57 17.62 -26.98
CA LEU A 437 29.81 17.02 -26.49
C LEU A 437 30.16 15.81 -27.35
N THR A 438 31.45 15.50 -27.51
CA THR A 438 31.92 14.25 -28.14
C THR A 438 32.97 13.54 -27.31
N ARG A 439 32.94 12.20 -27.25
CA ARG A 439 33.99 11.35 -26.62
C ARG A 439 34.02 9.93 -27.23
N PRO A 440 35.10 9.15 -27.06
CA PRO A 440 35.11 7.75 -27.47
C PRO A 440 34.10 6.87 -26.69
N LEU A 441 33.56 5.82 -27.33
CA LEU A 441 32.63 4.83 -26.74
C LEU A 441 33.18 4.21 -25.44
N LYS A 442 34.46 3.86 -25.45
CA LYS A 442 35.18 3.26 -24.32
C LYS A 442 36.42 4.06 -23.98
N VAL A 443 36.64 4.28 -22.70
CA VAL A 443 37.86 4.90 -22.17
C VAL A 443 38.65 3.80 -21.47
N ALA A 444 39.92 3.62 -21.83
CA ALA A 444 40.71 2.43 -21.50
C ALA A 444 40.93 2.20 -19.99
N LYS A 445 40.80 3.22 -19.14
CA LYS A 445 40.86 3.16 -17.67
C LYS A 445 40.13 4.35 -17.04
N GLY A 446 39.28 4.14 -16.03
CA GLY A 446 38.65 5.24 -15.26
C GLY A 446 37.29 4.88 -14.65
N ALA A 447 36.69 5.85 -13.95
CA ALA A 447 35.35 5.74 -13.37
C ALA A 447 34.23 6.15 -14.35
N HIS A 448 34.55 6.24 -15.65
CA HIS A 448 33.69 6.72 -16.73
C HIS A 448 32.73 5.64 -17.23
N PHE A 449 31.57 6.07 -17.71
CA PHE A 449 30.62 5.17 -18.36
C PHE A 449 31.15 4.69 -19.72
N THR A 450 30.96 3.40 -20.01
CA THR A 450 31.25 2.79 -21.32
C THR A 450 29.93 2.60 -22.07
N PHE A 451 29.83 3.16 -23.26
CA PHE A 451 28.66 3.02 -24.11
C PHE A 451 28.77 1.72 -24.91
N ASP A 452 27.78 0.85 -24.77
CA ASP A 452 27.66 -0.39 -25.53
C ASP A 452 26.65 -0.17 -26.66
N PRO A 453 27.08 -0.11 -27.93
CA PRO A 453 26.16 0.10 -29.05
C PRO A 453 25.25 -1.12 -29.32
N SER A 454 25.44 -2.25 -28.61
CA SER A 454 24.58 -3.43 -28.74
C SER A 454 23.36 -3.42 -27.81
N VAL A 455 23.28 -2.49 -26.85
CA VAL A 455 22.11 -2.37 -25.97
C VAL A 455 20.98 -1.58 -26.62
N SER A 456 19.74 -2.02 -26.43
CA SER A 456 18.54 -1.32 -26.91
C SER A 456 18.05 -0.23 -25.97
N THR A 457 18.48 -0.24 -24.71
CA THR A 457 18.14 0.78 -23.73
C THR A 457 19.26 1.02 -22.73
N LEU A 458 19.30 2.22 -22.14
CA LEU A 458 20.27 2.61 -21.12
C LEU A 458 19.59 3.47 -20.03
N PRO A 459 19.51 3.01 -18.76
CA PRO A 459 18.96 3.83 -17.69
C PRO A 459 19.83 5.06 -17.42
N VAL A 460 19.18 6.19 -17.13
CA VAL A 460 19.83 7.44 -16.75
C VAL A 460 19.11 8.11 -15.58
N ILE A 461 19.84 8.96 -14.87
CA ILE A 461 19.28 9.93 -13.92
C ILE A 461 19.51 11.35 -14.44
N THR A 462 18.55 12.24 -14.22
CA THR A 462 18.64 13.65 -14.60
C THR A 462 18.40 14.54 -13.40
N ALA A 463 19.06 15.70 -13.36
CA ALA A 463 18.89 16.68 -12.31
C ALA A 463 19.09 18.11 -12.81
N ARG A 464 18.43 19.06 -12.16
CA ARG A 464 18.67 20.49 -12.32
C ARG A 464 18.83 21.21 -11.00
N GLY A 465 19.62 22.27 -11.03
CA GLY A 465 19.87 23.16 -9.92
C GLY A 465 18.78 24.16 -9.64
N CYS A 466 18.96 24.84 -8.51
CA CYS A 466 18.20 26.04 -8.16
C CYS A 466 18.82 27.30 -8.80
N SER A 467 20.13 27.28 -9.06
CA SER A 467 20.95 28.33 -9.67
C SER A 467 22.06 27.69 -10.53
N LEU A 468 22.95 28.50 -11.11
CA LEU A 468 24.11 28.04 -11.88
C LEU A 468 25.20 27.37 -11.01
N GLU A 469 25.19 27.61 -9.69
CA GLU A 469 26.13 27.00 -8.77
C GLU A 469 25.79 25.52 -8.55
N PHE A 470 26.72 24.61 -8.86
CA PHE A 470 26.52 23.18 -8.66
C PHE A 470 26.40 22.84 -7.17
N ALA A 471 25.17 22.55 -6.75
CA ALA A 471 24.76 22.26 -5.39
C ALA A 471 23.61 21.23 -5.39
N GLN A 472 22.89 21.08 -4.29
CA GLN A 472 21.70 20.22 -4.23
C GLN A 472 20.69 20.60 -5.34
N HIS A 473 20.11 19.59 -5.98
CA HIS A 473 19.16 19.78 -7.08
C HIS A 473 17.80 20.29 -6.57
N CYS A 474 17.17 21.20 -7.34
CA CYS A 474 15.78 21.63 -7.14
C CYS A 474 14.76 20.77 -7.91
N GLY A 475 15.24 19.87 -8.77
CA GLY A 475 14.42 18.90 -9.46
C GLY A 475 15.27 17.79 -10.04
N HIS A 476 14.75 16.57 -10.00
CA HIS A 476 15.45 15.38 -10.43
C HIS A 476 14.46 14.30 -10.91
N GLY A 477 14.95 13.34 -11.68
CA GLY A 477 14.14 12.23 -12.16
C GLY A 477 14.99 11.08 -12.67
N THR A 478 14.36 9.92 -12.81
CA THR A 478 14.90 8.76 -13.50
C THR A 478 14.34 8.71 -14.91
N ALA A 479 15.13 8.27 -15.87
CA ALA A 479 14.66 8.05 -17.22
C ALA A 479 15.43 6.92 -17.91
N GLN A 480 15.05 6.62 -19.14
CA GLN A 480 15.68 5.58 -19.95
C GLN A 480 15.97 6.16 -21.33
N LEU A 481 17.20 5.97 -21.77
CA LEU A 481 17.59 6.19 -23.15
C LEU A 481 17.17 4.96 -23.96
N ILE A 482 16.45 5.18 -25.05
CA ILE A 482 16.10 4.12 -26.00
C ILE A 482 16.98 4.29 -27.21
N PHE A 483 17.65 3.22 -27.59
CA PHE A 483 18.63 3.23 -28.66
C PHE A 483 18.01 2.65 -29.94
N LEU A 484 17.92 3.46 -31.00
CA LEU A 484 17.36 3.08 -32.29
C LEU A 484 18.43 3.00 -33.37
N ALA A 485 18.38 1.99 -34.23
CA ALA A 485 19.19 1.99 -35.43
C ALA A 485 18.62 2.98 -36.44
N THR A 486 19.43 3.93 -36.92
CA THR A 486 19.01 4.80 -38.03
C THR A 486 18.72 4.02 -39.30
N ASP A 487 17.81 4.56 -40.10
CA ASP A 487 17.36 4.01 -41.38
C ASP A 487 16.85 2.56 -41.27
N ARG A 488 16.23 2.25 -40.12
CA ARG A 488 15.53 0.99 -39.85
C ARG A 488 14.24 1.21 -39.08
N ARG A 489 13.22 0.43 -39.46
CA ARG A 489 11.94 0.39 -38.75
C ARG A 489 12.07 -0.32 -37.41
N THR A 490 11.69 0.37 -36.35
CA THR A 490 11.56 -0.15 -34.99
C THR A 490 10.09 -0.15 -34.57
N PRO A 491 9.52 -1.29 -34.13
CA PRO A 491 8.13 -1.37 -33.70
C PRO A 491 7.81 -0.47 -32.50
N ILE A 492 6.61 0.13 -32.51
CA ILE A 492 6.02 0.82 -31.37
C ILE A 492 4.89 -0.04 -30.81
N CYS A 493 4.92 -0.23 -29.51
CA CYS A 493 3.93 -0.99 -28.78
C CYS A 493 3.28 -0.13 -27.70
N ARG A 494 2.10 -0.52 -27.25
CA ARG A 494 1.49 0.06 -26.04
C ARG A 494 2.31 -0.35 -24.81
N GLY A 495 2.78 0.64 -24.05
CA GLY A 495 3.54 0.47 -22.80
C GLY A 495 2.68 0.26 -21.55
N GLY A 496 1.35 0.38 -21.68
CA GLY A 496 0.40 0.32 -20.58
C GLY A 496 -0.22 1.69 -20.31
N ILE A 497 -1.03 1.79 -19.26
CA ILE A 497 -1.77 3.00 -18.94
C ILE A 497 -1.24 3.61 -17.65
N GLU A 498 -1.04 4.92 -17.69
CA GLU A 498 -0.75 5.74 -16.51
C GLU A 498 -1.88 6.74 -16.31
N GLY A 499 -2.16 7.08 -15.05
CA GLY A 499 -3.19 8.05 -14.76
C GLY A 499 -3.18 8.56 -13.32
N SER A 500 -4.19 9.36 -13.01
CA SER A 500 -4.41 9.95 -11.69
C SER A 500 -5.90 10.18 -11.41
N ILE A 501 -6.25 10.16 -10.13
CA ILE A 501 -7.59 10.51 -9.63
C ILE A 501 -7.43 11.64 -8.60
N GLY A 502 -7.98 12.82 -8.91
CA GLY A 502 -7.81 14.00 -8.08
C GLY A 502 -6.35 14.44 -7.93
N GLY A 503 -5.53 14.20 -8.97
CA GLY A 503 -4.09 14.48 -8.96
C GLY A 503 -3.21 13.41 -8.30
N ASN A 504 -3.78 12.44 -7.57
CA ASN A 504 -3.03 11.33 -7.00
C ASN A 504 -2.80 10.25 -8.06
N ARG A 505 -1.55 9.78 -8.20
CA ARG A 505 -1.20 8.73 -9.17
C ARG A 505 -2.09 7.50 -8.98
N PHE A 506 -2.47 6.89 -10.09
CA PHE A 506 -3.11 5.59 -10.13
C PHE A 506 -2.17 4.64 -10.88
N ILE A 507 -1.85 3.53 -10.24
CA ILE A 507 -1.06 2.46 -10.84
C ILE A 507 -2.04 1.48 -11.47
N ASN A 508 -2.04 1.33 -12.79
CA ASN A 508 -2.80 0.26 -13.45
C ASN A 508 -2.08 -1.08 -13.30
N ASN A 509 -0.81 -1.12 -13.72
CA ASN A 509 0.00 -2.33 -13.70
C ASN A 509 0.57 -2.60 -12.30
N GLY A 510 0.10 -3.66 -11.65
CA GLY A 510 0.55 -4.08 -10.32
C GLY A 510 -0.37 -3.68 -9.16
N ARG A 511 -1.47 -2.96 -9.43
CA ARG A 511 -2.50 -2.67 -8.42
C ARG A 511 -3.24 -3.92 -7.96
N CYS A 512 -3.53 -4.84 -8.87
CA CYS A 512 -4.08 -6.15 -8.52
C CYS A 512 -3.00 -7.21 -8.77
N ALA A 513 -2.89 -8.18 -7.88
CA ALA A 513 -1.97 -9.31 -8.08
C ALA A 513 -2.56 -10.35 -9.05
N PRO A 514 -1.73 -11.04 -9.86
CA PRO A 514 -2.19 -12.16 -10.67
C PRO A 514 -2.45 -13.42 -9.83
N PHE A 515 -3.20 -14.37 -10.41
CA PHE A 515 -3.37 -15.70 -9.84
C PHE A 515 -2.01 -16.39 -9.63
N PRO A 516 -1.80 -17.16 -8.54
CA PRO A 516 -2.76 -17.52 -7.49
C PRO A 516 -2.84 -16.51 -6.33
N ARG A 517 -2.10 -15.39 -6.40
CA ARG A 517 -2.04 -14.45 -5.27
C ARG A 517 -3.34 -13.67 -5.08
N GLY A 518 -4.05 -13.39 -6.17
CA GLY A 518 -5.40 -12.83 -6.19
C GLY A 518 -6.14 -13.12 -7.52
N ASP A 519 -7.46 -12.98 -7.51
CA ASP A 519 -8.32 -13.29 -8.66
C ASP A 519 -8.80 -12.07 -9.46
N LEU A 520 -8.63 -10.86 -8.93
CA LEU A 520 -9.27 -9.66 -9.48
C LEU A 520 -8.87 -9.35 -10.93
N LEU A 521 -7.62 -9.62 -11.31
CA LEU A 521 -7.18 -9.49 -12.71
C LEU A 521 -7.88 -10.49 -13.63
N THR A 522 -8.00 -11.75 -13.20
CA THR A 522 -8.70 -12.82 -13.95
C THR A 522 -10.18 -12.51 -14.09
N GLN A 523 -10.77 -11.86 -13.08
CA GLN A 523 -12.18 -11.42 -13.09
C GLN A 523 -12.39 -10.09 -13.83
N GLU A 524 -11.34 -9.48 -14.38
CA GLU A 524 -11.39 -8.15 -15.01
C GLU A 524 -12.05 -7.10 -14.11
N ASN A 525 -11.77 -7.16 -12.79
CA ASN A 525 -12.46 -6.33 -11.82
C ASN A 525 -12.17 -4.84 -12.08
N PRO A 526 -13.19 -3.96 -12.10
CA PRO A 526 -13.01 -2.55 -12.40
C PRO A 526 -12.05 -1.80 -11.45
N THR A 527 -11.84 -2.29 -10.23
CA THR A 527 -10.87 -1.68 -9.28
C THR A 527 -9.44 -1.69 -9.82
N CYS A 528 -9.09 -2.62 -10.73
CA CYS A 528 -7.72 -2.83 -11.16
C CYS A 528 -7.22 -1.79 -12.17
N PHE A 529 -8.13 -1.07 -12.84
CA PHE A 529 -7.81 -0.22 -13.98
C PHE A 529 -8.44 1.16 -13.82
N ILE A 530 -7.67 2.24 -14.04
CA ILE A 530 -8.19 3.60 -13.86
C ILE A 530 -9.36 3.91 -14.80
N GLU A 531 -9.38 3.33 -15.99
CA GLU A 531 -10.40 3.53 -17.01
C GLU A 531 -11.77 3.12 -16.48
N THR A 532 -11.81 2.00 -15.75
CA THR A 532 -13.04 1.38 -15.24
C THR A 532 -13.28 1.63 -13.76
N TYR A 533 -12.31 2.21 -13.03
CA TYR A 533 -12.44 2.57 -11.61
C TYR A 533 -13.63 3.50 -11.36
N GLN A 534 -14.53 3.09 -10.47
CA GLN A 534 -15.84 3.72 -10.21
C GLN A 534 -16.00 4.31 -8.82
N GLY A 535 -15.33 3.74 -7.81
CA GLY A 535 -15.43 4.17 -6.43
C GLY A 535 -14.45 3.43 -5.53
N GLY A 536 -14.42 3.84 -4.26
CA GLY A 536 -13.49 3.36 -3.25
C GLY A 536 -12.47 4.41 -2.80
N LEU A 537 -11.49 3.97 -2.01
CA LEU A 537 -10.46 4.72 -1.30
C LEU A 537 -9.75 5.75 -2.17
N LYS A 538 -9.53 5.47 -3.46
CA LYS A 538 -8.89 6.44 -4.37
C LYS A 538 -9.78 7.65 -4.69
N CYS A 539 -11.06 7.61 -4.35
CA CYS A 539 -12.04 8.69 -4.55
C CYS A 539 -12.51 9.38 -3.26
N CYS A 540 -11.99 8.96 -2.10
CA CYS A 540 -12.24 9.63 -0.82
C CYS A 540 -11.07 10.55 -0.42
N ARG A 541 -11.37 11.77 0.06
CA ARG A 541 -10.38 12.78 0.49
C ARG A 541 -10.90 13.56 1.69
N ASP A 542 -10.03 13.96 2.62
CA ASP A 542 -10.42 14.83 3.74
C ASP A 542 -11.11 16.11 3.27
N GLY A 543 -12.24 16.46 3.91
CA GLY A 543 -13.03 17.66 3.63
C GLY A 543 -13.79 17.64 2.30
N GLN A 544 -13.70 16.56 1.52
CA GLN A 544 -14.41 16.45 0.25
C GLN A 544 -15.87 16.05 0.49
N SER A 545 -16.80 16.70 -0.23
CA SER A 545 -18.15 16.17 -0.42
C SER A 545 -18.15 15.12 -1.54
N LEU A 546 -18.78 13.97 -1.30
CA LEU A 546 -18.90 12.90 -2.30
C LEU A 546 -20.04 13.14 -3.31
N LEU A 547 -20.83 14.21 -3.16
CA LEU A 547 -21.79 14.64 -4.18
C LEU A 547 -21.07 15.19 -5.41
N ASP A 548 -21.78 15.26 -6.54
CA ASP A 548 -21.30 15.94 -7.73
C ASP A 548 -21.18 17.46 -7.51
N LYS A 549 -20.38 18.11 -8.36
CA LYS A 549 -20.07 19.53 -8.35
C LYS A 549 -21.31 20.40 -8.55
N ASP A 550 -22.25 19.93 -9.36
CA ASP A 550 -23.52 20.61 -9.64
C ASP A 550 -24.62 20.37 -8.60
N GLN A 551 -24.39 19.47 -7.63
CA GLN A 551 -25.32 19.22 -6.53
C GLN A 551 -25.10 20.21 -5.38
N GLU A 552 -26.19 20.75 -4.86
CA GLU A 552 -26.17 21.45 -3.58
C GLU A 552 -25.94 20.45 -2.44
N ILE A 553 -25.16 20.87 -1.44
CA ILE A 553 -24.98 20.08 -0.22
C ILE A 553 -26.20 20.36 0.65
N PRO A 554 -27.07 19.38 0.93
CA PRO A 554 -28.27 19.58 1.73
C PRO A 554 -27.94 19.78 3.21
N TRP A 555 -28.88 20.37 3.97
CA TRP A 555 -28.79 20.60 5.42
C TRP A 555 -27.47 21.23 5.87
N ARG A 556 -26.94 22.21 5.09
CA ARG A 556 -25.63 22.81 5.37
C ARG A 556 -25.56 23.32 6.80
N ASP A 557 -26.61 23.92 7.31
CA ASP A 557 -26.72 24.46 8.66
C ASP A 557 -26.83 23.39 9.78
N GLN A 558 -26.95 22.10 9.45
CA GLN A 558 -27.11 20.99 10.40
C GLN A 558 -25.85 20.08 10.44
N VAL A 559 -24.77 20.63 11.00
CA VAL A 559 -23.51 19.91 11.19
C VAL A 559 -23.70 18.72 12.14
N LEU A 560 -23.24 17.54 11.74
CA LEU A 560 -23.16 16.38 12.62
C LEU A 560 -21.87 16.49 13.45
N GLU A 561 -22.01 16.43 14.77
CA GLU A 561 -20.89 16.53 15.72
C GLU A 561 -20.85 15.30 16.63
N TYR A 562 -19.70 14.63 16.68
CA TYR A 562 -19.48 13.39 17.44
C TYR A 562 -17.99 13.15 17.69
N LYS A 563 -17.67 12.09 18.44
CA LYS A 563 -16.31 11.61 18.69
C LYS A 563 -16.27 10.10 18.56
N LEU A 564 -15.14 9.56 18.13
CA LEU A 564 -14.80 8.17 18.43
C LEU A 564 -14.32 8.05 19.87
N LYS A 565 -14.84 7.02 20.56
CA LYS A 565 -14.52 6.64 21.93
C LYS A 565 -13.88 5.25 21.90
N PHE A 566 -12.67 5.14 22.46
CA PHE A 566 -11.97 3.88 22.61
C PHE A 566 -11.93 3.52 24.09
N ARG A 567 -12.18 2.26 24.42
CA ARG A 567 -11.94 1.68 25.74
C ARG A 567 -10.90 0.59 25.59
N PHE A 568 -9.73 0.76 26.21
CA PHE A 568 -8.66 -0.23 26.22
C PHE A 568 -8.71 -1.02 27.50
N TYR A 569 -8.75 -2.34 27.39
CA TYR A 569 -8.67 -3.28 28.49
C TYR A 569 -7.22 -3.72 28.67
N PHE A 570 -6.75 -3.70 29.91
CA PHE A 570 -5.35 -3.95 30.19
C PHE A 570 -5.12 -4.74 31.48
N GLU A 571 -3.94 -5.36 31.52
CA GLU A 571 -3.40 -6.03 32.69
C GLU A 571 -1.94 -5.58 32.94
N GLU A 572 -1.43 -5.88 34.13
CA GLU A 572 -0.02 -5.71 34.44
C GLU A 572 0.81 -6.84 33.82
N TYR A 573 1.81 -6.48 33.01
CA TYR A 573 2.75 -7.45 32.50
C TYR A 573 3.83 -7.76 33.55
N LYS A 574 4.11 -9.05 33.77
CA LYS A 574 5.24 -9.51 34.58
C LYS A 574 6.16 -10.35 33.70
N PRO A 575 7.43 -9.97 33.52
CA PRO A 575 8.36 -10.71 32.69
C PRO A 575 8.68 -12.09 33.28
N ALA A 576 9.17 -12.98 32.43
CA ALA A 576 9.66 -14.28 32.87
C ALA A 576 10.86 -14.11 33.82
N VAL A 577 10.88 -14.91 34.88
CA VAL A 577 12.00 -15.01 35.81
C VAL A 577 12.60 -16.40 35.70
N GLU A 578 13.83 -16.47 35.19
CA GLU A 578 14.52 -17.73 34.91
C GLU A 578 14.46 -18.71 36.08
N GLY A 579 13.97 -19.92 35.81
CA GLY A 579 13.83 -20.99 36.80
C GLY A 579 12.79 -20.75 37.91
N LYS A 580 11.99 -19.68 37.84
CA LYS A 580 11.03 -19.31 38.91
C LYS A 580 9.61 -19.08 38.42
N ALA A 581 9.43 -18.36 37.31
CA ALA A 581 8.11 -17.99 36.80
C ALA A 581 8.16 -17.74 35.29
N THR A 582 7.10 -18.13 34.59
CA THR A 582 6.87 -17.73 33.20
C THR A 582 6.35 -16.29 33.15
N ALA A 583 6.50 -15.62 32.00
CA ALA A 583 5.87 -14.32 31.79
C ALA A 583 4.33 -14.46 31.91
N THR A 584 3.65 -13.40 32.36
CA THR A 584 2.18 -13.43 32.48
C THR A 584 1.49 -13.44 31.12
N HIS A 585 2.12 -12.86 30.09
CA HIS A 585 1.58 -12.78 28.75
C HIS A 585 2.62 -13.10 27.69
N GLN A 586 2.16 -13.64 26.57
CA GLN A 586 2.92 -13.70 25.32
C GLN A 586 2.56 -12.49 24.45
N HIS A 587 3.58 -11.88 23.84
CA HIS A 587 3.38 -10.73 22.98
C HIS A 587 2.77 -11.13 21.63
N LEU A 588 1.68 -10.46 21.28
CA LEU A 588 1.00 -10.61 20.00
C LEU A 588 1.55 -9.67 18.92
N VAL A 589 2.23 -10.25 17.92
CA VAL A 589 2.65 -9.51 16.73
C VAL A 589 1.48 -9.31 15.76
N ARG A 590 1.50 -8.22 15.00
CA ARG A 590 0.53 -8.00 13.93
C ARG A 590 0.85 -8.86 12.72
N LEU A 591 -0.16 -9.54 12.22
CA LEU A 591 -0.09 -10.37 11.02
C LEU A 591 -1.22 -9.93 10.08
N GLY A 592 -0.99 -10.00 8.78
CA GLY A 592 -2.04 -9.59 7.85
C GLY A 592 -1.82 -10.02 6.41
N ALA A 593 -2.92 -10.24 5.71
CA ALA A 593 -2.90 -10.58 4.30
C ALA A 593 -4.21 -10.20 3.62
N GLN A 594 -4.11 -9.67 2.41
CA GLN A 594 -5.24 -9.29 1.57
C GLN A 594 -5.62 -10.44 0.65
N THR A 595 -6.91 -10.75 0.57
CA THR A 595 -7.48 -11.67 -0.43
C THR A 595 -7.61 -10.97 -1.79
N GLU A 596 -7.97 -9.69 -1.75
CA GLU A 596 -8.01 -8.73 -2.86
C GLU A 596 -6.61 -8.34 -3.38
N ALA A 597 -5.56 -8.75 -2.66
CA ALA A 597 -4.14 -8.74 -3.02
C ALA A 597 -3.67 -7.49 -3.80
N ASN A 598 -3.12 -6.53 -3.05
CA ASN A 598 -2.60 -5.24 -3.49
C ASN A 598 -3.67 -4.22 -3.89
N SER A 599 -4.94 -4.56 -4.10
CA SER A 599 -5.91 -3.56 -4.55
C SER A 599 -6.33 -2.59 -3.44
N GLY A 600 -6.20 -3.03 -2.18
CA GLY A 600 -6.71 -2.34 -0.98
C GLY A 600 -8.22 -2.43 -0.85
N GLU A 601 -8.95 -2.19 -1.93
CA GLU A 601 -10.39 -2.38 -2.06
C GLU A 601 -10.72 -2.94 -3.45
N TYR A 602 -11.92 -3.49 -3.63
CA TYR A 602 -12.40 -4.01 -4.90
C TYR A 602 -13.89 -3.80 -5.11
N ASP A 603 -14.33 -4.02 -6.35
CA ASP A 603 -15.73 -3.84 -6.72
C ASP A 603 -16.47 -5.18 -6.66
N ILE A 604 -17.64 -5.18 -6.03
CA ILE A 604 -18.66 -6.21 -6.21
C ILE A 604 -19.43 -5.87 -7.49
N THR A 605 -19.23 -6.71 -8.50
CA THR A 605 -19.87 -6.60 -9.81
C THR A 605 -21.25 -7.25 -9.77
N GLN A 606 -22.27 -6.51 -10.21
CA GLN A 606 -23.65 -6.97 -10.14
C GLN A 606 -23.85 -8.26 -10.96
N CYS A 607 -24.56 -9.24 -10.39
CA CYS A 607 -24.94 -10.44 -11.12
C CYS A 607 -25.80 -10.12 -12.35
N SER A 608 -25.78 -11.02 -13.35
CA SER A 608 -26.59 -10.86 -14.55
C SER A 608 -28.08 -10.74 -14.23
N LYS A 609 -28.80 -9.91 -15.01
CA LYS A 609 -30.24 -9.73 -14.84
C LYS A 609 -30.97 -11.07 -14.94
N GLY A 610 -31.78 -11.38 -13.94
CA GLY A 610 -32.56 -12.63 -13.88
C GLY A 610 -31.89 -13.75 -13.08
N THR A 611 -30.65 -13.58 -12.63
CA THR A 611 -30.02 -14.50 -11.66
C THR A 611 -30.82 -14.46 -10.35
N PRO A 612 -31.26 -15.62 -9.81
CA PRO A 612 -31.92 -15.67 -8.51
C PRO A 612 -31.04 -15.06 -7.41
N PRO A 613 -31.58 -14.28 -6.45
CA PRO A 613 -30.76 -13.64 -5.41
C PRO A 613 -29.86 -14.60 -4.62
N ALA A 614 -30.34 -15.83 -4.36
CA ALA A 614 -29.56 -16.87 -3.68
C ALA A 614 -28.33 -17.37 -4.49
N GLN A 615 -28.29 -17.09 -5.79
CA GLN A 615 -27.19 -17.40 -6.70
C GLN A 615 -26.36 -16.15 -7.07
N CYS A 616 -26.78 -14.96 -6.63
CA CYS A 616 -26.00 -13.73 -6.78
C CYS A 616 -24.91 -13.67 -5.69
N VAL A 617 -23.87 -14.48 -5.90
CA VAL A 617 -22.69 -14.51 -5.04
C VAL A 617 -21.44 -14.30 -5.90
N GLN A 618 -20.69 -13.22 -5.63
CA GLN A 618 -19.35 -13.07 -6.15
C GLN A 618 -18.34 -13.68 -5.18
N VAL A 619 -17.36 -14.41 -5.71
CA VAL A 619 -16.30 -15.05 -4.93
C VAL A 619 -14.95 -14.54 -5.41
N ILE A 620 -14.08 -14.20 -4.47
CA ILE A 620 -12.66 -13.96 -4.75
C ILE A 620 -11.82 -14.86 -3.85
N THR A 621 -10.66 -15.28 -4.35
CA THR A 621 -9.68 -16.04 -3.57
C THR A 621 -8.32 -15.37 -3.58
N GLY A 622 -7.54 -15.68 -2.54
CA GLY A 622 -6.15 -15.26 -2.43
C GLY A 622 -5.33 -16.35 -1.76
N ARG A 623 -4.13 -16.62 -2.30
CA ARG A 623 -3.18 -17.57 -1.73
C ARG A 623 -1.86 -16.90 -1.41
N TRP A 624 -1.34 -17.12 -0.21
CA TRP A 624 -0.05 -16.59 0.24
C TRP A 624 0.62 -17.58 1.18
N ARG A 625 1.94 -17.43 1.39
CA ARG A 625 2.64 -18.20 2.41
C ARG A 625 2.65 -17.45 3.73
N VAL A 626 2.75 -18.18 4.83
CA VAL A 626 2.87 -17.58 6.18
C VAL A 626 4.03 -16.57 6.25
N ARG A 627 5.17 -16.85 5.61
CA ARG A 627 6.28 -15.90 5.52
C ARG A 627 5.93 -14.55 4.88
N ASP A 628 4.87 -14.48 4.08
CA ASP A 628 4.45 -13.24 3.39
C ASP A 628 3.57 -12.36 4.29
N MET A 629 3.08 -12.88 5.42
CA MET A 629 2.25 -12.15 6.40
C MET A 629 3.00 -11.84 7.71
N THR A 630 4.19 -12.40 7.91
CA THR A 630 5.05 -12.09 9.06
C THR A 630 5.82 -10.80 8.83
N PRO A 631 5.93 -9.89 9.83
CA PRO A 631 6.87 -8.77 9.78
C PRO A 631 8.31 -9.28 9.58
N ASN A 632 9.26 -8.38 9.25
CA ASN A 632 10.64 -8.61 8.77
C ASN A 632 11.57 -9.56 9.59
N GLN A 633 11.02 -10.32 10.53
CA GLN A 633 11.64 -11.19 11.54
C GLN A 633 11.65 -12.68 11.18
N ALA A 634 11.02 -13.10 10.07
CA ALA A 634 11.15 -14.46 9.57
C ALA A 634 12.55 -14.68 8.98
N ASP A 635 13.55 -14.82 9.84
CA ASP A 635 14.91 -15.19 9.46
C ASP A 635 15.07 -16.72 9.41
N GLN A 636 16.29 -17.23 9.27
CA GLN A 636 16.51 -18.68 9.18
C GLN A 636 16.23 -19.42 10.50
N SER A 637 16.07 -18.69 11.60
CA SER A 637 15.81 -19.24 12.92
C SER A 637 14.32 -19.30 13.26
N THR A 638 13.43 -18.66 12.50
CA THR A 638 11.98 -18.78 12.70
C THR A 638 11.42 -20.08 12.13
N GLU A 639 10.77 -20.88 12.96
CA GLU A 639 10.10 -22.11 12.57
C GLU A 639 8.73 -21.83 11.93
N GLY A 640 7.98 -20.89 12.51
CA GLY A 640 6.63 -20.57 12.06
C GLY A 640 5.91 -19.60 12.99
N ILE A 641 4.58 -19.62 12.92
CA ILE A 641 3.70 -18.83 13.78
C ILE A 641 2.62 -19.69 14.42
N LYS A 642 2.04 -19.19 15.50
CA LYS A 642 0.75 -19.65 16.01
C LYS A 642 -0.24 -18.48 15.93
N LEU A 643 -1.35 -18.66 15.22
CA LEU A 643 -2.42 -17.67 15.17
C LEU A 643 -3.20 -17.68 16.48
N ILE A 644 -3.48 -16.51 17.03
CA ILE A 644 -4.25 -16.32 18.27
C ILE A 644 -5.55 -15.55 18.00
N TYR A 645 -5.52 -14.63 17.05
CA TYR A 645 -6.67 -13.84 16.62
C TYR A 645 -6.70 -13.76 15.10
N ALA A 646 -7.85 -13.95 14.48
CA ALA A 646 -8.07 -13.68 13.07
C ALA A 646 -9.43 -13.01 12.85
N GLY A 647 -9.42 -11.70 12.60
CA GLY A 647 -10.60 -10.93 12.21
C GLY A 647 -10.55 -10.62 10.71
N PRO A 648 -11.55 -11.08 9.92
CA PRO A 648 -11.70 -10.58 8.56
C PRO A 648 -12.20 -9.14 8.59
N HIS A 649 -11.71 -8.34 7.65
CA HIS A 649 -12.19 -7.01 7.36
C HIS A 649 -13.04 -7.08 6.09
N CYS A 650 -14.30 -6.71 6.21
CA CYS A 650 -15.30 -6.90 5.19
C CYS A 650 -16.42 -5.88 5.36
N HIS A 651 -16.90 -5.28 4.29
CA HIS A 651 -17.83 -4.16 4.37
C HIS A 651 -19.28 -4.60 4.27
N ALA A 652 -20.11 -3.88 5.03
CA ALA A 652 -21.55 -3.97 4.88
C ALA A 652 -22.02 -3.27 3.59
N PRO A 653 -23.13 -3.73 2.98
CA PRO A 653 -23.95 -4.86 3.40
C PRO A 653 -23.60 -6.18 2.68
N THR A 654 -22.63 -6.16 1.76
CA THR A 654 -22.49 -7.24 0.78
C THR A 654 -21.79 -8.48 1.36
N CYS A 655 -21.01 -8.32 2.42
CA CYS A 655 -20.24 -9.41 3.03
C CYS A 655 -21.07 -10.62 3.44
N LEU A 656 -20.91 -11.78 2.79
CA LEU A 656 -21.62 -13.01 3.19
C LEU A 656 -20.78 -13.87 4.13
N SER A 657 -19.53 -14.17 3.74
CA SER A 657 -18.60 -14.93 4.57
C SER A 657 -17.16 -14.77 4.11
N MET A 658 -16.23 -15.08 5.02
CA MET A 658 -14.82 -15.23 4.73
C MET A 658 -14.27 -16.49 5.38
N ASP A 659 -13.55 -17.29 4.59
CA ASP A 659 -12.88 -18.51 5.03
C ASP A 659 -11.36 -18.34 4.95
N LEU A 660 -10.65 -18.95 5.89
CA LEU A 660 -9.21 -19.11 5.90
C LEU A 660 -8.88 -20.60 6.06
N PHE A 661 -8.13 -21.15 5.12
CA PHE A 661 -7.70 -22.54 5.12
C PHE A 661 -6.19 -22.65 5.20
N ASN A 662 -5.71 -23.71 5.84
CA ASN A 662 -4.40 -24.27 5.54
C ASN A 662 -4.53 -25.00 4.19
N ALA A 663 -4.01 -24.38 3.13
CA ALA A 663 -4.20 -24.86 1.77
C ALA A 663 -3.40 -26.14 1.46
N ASP A 664 -2.37 -26.44 2.27
CA ASP A 664 -1.54 -27.64 2.10
C ASP A 664 -2.23 -28.88 2.68
N THR A 665 -3.00 -28.73 3.76
CA THR A 665 -3.73 -29.83 4.42
C THR A 665 -5.21 -29.89 4.02
N GLY A 666 -5.78 -28.77 3.56
CA GLY A 666 -7.21 -28.60 3.32
C GLY A 666 -8.03 -28.31 4.58
N GLU A 667 -7.38 -28.10 5.73
CA GLU A 667 -8.03 -27.80 6.99
C GLU A 667 -8.60 -26.36 7.00
N LEU A 668 -9.85 -26.22 7.43
CA LEU A 668 -10.47 -24.92 7.70
C LEU A 668 -9.95 -24.38 9.03
N LEU A 669 -9.23 -23.27 8.98
CA LEU A 669 -8.73 -22.60 10.19
C LEU A 669 -9.79 -21.69 10.78
N CYS A 670 -10.45 -20.91 9.94
CA CYS A 670 -11.43 -19.91 10.37
C CYS A 670 -12.52 -19.75 9.32
N HIS A 671 -13.78 -19.77 9.76
CA HIS A 671 -14.96 -19.45 8.95
C HIS A 671 -15.76 -18.37 9.67
N VAL A 672 -15.97 -17.23 9.01
CA VAL A 672 -16.66 -16.10 9.61
C VAL A 672 -17.88 -15.73 8.77
N GLU A 673 -19.03 -15.67 9.43
CA GLU A 673 -20.25 -15.08 8.90
C GLU A 673 -20.59 -13.81 9.69
N PRO A 674 -20.85 -12.68 9.01
CA PRO A 674 -21.21 -11.46 9.71
C PRO A 674 -22.60 -11.51 10.35
N ILE A 675 -22.70 -10.98 11.56
CA ILE A 675 -23.95 -10.79 12.30
C ILE A 675 -24.56 -9.46 11.87
N ARG A 676 -25.81 -9.49 11.38
CA ARG A 676 -26.49 -8.31 10.84
C ARG A 676 -27.50 -7.75 11.82
N GLY A 677 -27.64 -6.43 11.82
CA GLY A 677 -28.74 -5.75 12.49
C GLY A 677 -30.10 -6.14 11.89
N LYS A 678 -31.13 -6.18 12.74
CA LYS A 678 -32.49 -6.57 12.40
C LYS A 678 -33.36 -5.39 11.93
N GLY A 679 -32.83 -4.17 11.96
CA GLY A 679 -33.51 -2.96 11.48
C GLY A 679 -34.28 -2.19 12.55
N SER A 680 -33.76 -2.07 13.77
CA SER A 680 -34.36 -1.21 14.81
C SER A 680 -33.67 0.16 14.91
N ASP A 681 -34.22 1.05 15.75
CA ASP A 681 -33.59 2.33 16.12
C ASP A 681 -32.52 2.16 17.20
N SER A 682 -32.28 0.94 17.68
CA SER A 682 -31.25 0.66 18.69
C SER A 682 -29.86 0.67 18.04
N PRO A 683 -28.84 1.23 18.71
CA PRO A 683 -27.46 1.08 18.27
C PRO A 683 -27.12 -0.41 18.06
N TYR A 684 -26.33 -0.70 17.04
CA TYR A 684 -25.86 -2.04 16.70
C TYR A 684 -26.94 -3.01 16.16
N ASP A 685 -28.13 -2.50 15.88
CA ASP A 685 -29.22 -3.28 15.30
C ASP A 685 -29.87 -2.55 14.11
N GLU A 686 -29.23 -1.49 13.62
CA GLU A 686 -29.68 -0.74 12.45
C GLU A 686 -29.67 -1.61 11.19
N HIS A 687 -30.55 -1.31 10.25
CA HIS A 687 -30.52 -1.99 8.96
C HIS A 687 -29.20 -1.68 8.25
N GLY A 688 -28.49 -2.73 7.80
CA GLY A 688 -27.14 -2.60 7.22
C GLY A 688 -26.00 -2.57 8.26
N PHE A 689 -26.29 -2.57 9.57
CA PHE A 689 -25.28 -2.82 10.59
C PHE A 689 -24.72 -4.24 10.45
N LEU A 690 -23.42 -4.39 10.68
CA LEU A 690 -22.69 -5.63 10.51
C LEU A 690 -21.65 -5.73 11.62
N ALA A 691 -21.64 -6.81 12.39
CA ALA A 691 -20.56 -7.15 13.30
C ALA A 691 -19.85 -8.42 12.79
N ILE A 692 -18.53 -8.45 12.86
CA ILE A 692 -17.70 -9.55 12.38
C ILE A 692 -17.04 -10.23 13.59
N PRO A 693 -17.53 -11.43 13.98
CA PRO A 693 -16.90 -12.18 15.05
C PRO A 693 -15.53 -12.71 14.57
N PRO A 694 -14.43 -12.47 15.31
CA PRO A 694 -13.14 -13.03 14.95
C PRO A 694 -13.08 -14.52 15.28
N CYS A 695 -12.11 -15.23 14.68
CA CYS A 695 -11.65 -16.50 15.22
C CYS A 695 -10.57 -16.26 16.28
N LEU A 696 -10.64 -17.01 17.38
CA LEU A 696 -9.67 -17.03 18.46
C LEU A 696 -9.09 -18.43 18.65
N TRP A 697 -7.84 -18.50 19.06
CA TRP A 697 -7.20 -19.75 19.49
C TRP A 697 -6.52 -19.52 20.83
N GLY A 698 -6.70 -20.46 21.75
CA GLY A 698 -6.30 -20.32 23.14
C GLY A 698 -6.46 -21.65 23.88
N SER A 699 -6.59 -21.59 25.20
CA SER A 699 -6.68 -22.82 26.00
C SER A 699 -8.05 -23.50 25.86
N THR A 700 -8.06 -24.83 25.82
CA THR A 700 -9.30 -25.61 25.97
C THR A 700 -10.01 -25.37 27.29
N ALA A 701 -9.29 -24.94 28.34
CA ALA A 701 -9.88 -24.55 29.62
C ALA A 701 -10.79 -23.31 29.51
N GLU A 702 -10.55 -22.46 28.51
CA GLU A 702 -11.38 -21.30 28.19
C GLU A 702 -12.45 -21.62 27.12
N GLY A 703 -12.56 -22.88 26.67
CA GLY A 703 -13.48 -23.26 25.61
C GLY A 703 -13.01 -22.91 24.19
N LEU A 704 -11.70 -22.77 24.00
CA LEU A 704 -11.08 -22.48 22.71
C LEU A 704 -10.28 -23.66 22.18
N VAL A 705 -10.05 -23.66 20.87
CA VAL A 705 -9.16 -24.61 20.22
C VAL A 705 -7.71 -24.14 20.38
N GLU A 706 -6.81 -25.05 20.74
CA GLU A 706 -5.38 -24.75 20.87
C GLU A 706 -4.77 -24.28 19.53
N PRO A 707 -3.87 -23.28 19.55
CA PRO A 707 -3.29 -22.76 18.33
C PRO A 707 -2.29 -23.74 17.70
N GLN A 708 -2.51 -24.05 16.42
CA GLN A 708 -1.59 -24.89 15.64
C GLN A 708 -0.36 -24.10 15.17
N LEU A 709 0.79 -24.78 15.10
CA LEU A 709 1.99 -24.22 14.48
C LEU A 709 1.86 -24.24 12.96
N LEU A 710 1.84 -23.06 12.35
CA LEU A 710 1.91 -22.87 10.91
C LEU A 710 3.35 -22.54 10.52
N SER A 711 4.00 -23.44 9.78
CA SER A 711 5.37 -23.19 9.31
C SER A 711 5.43 -22.00 8.37
N LEU A 712 6.61 -21.37 8.23
CA LEU A 712 6.80 -20.27 7.28
C LEU A 712 6.49 -20.61 5.81
N ASP A 713 6.56 -21.90 5.44
CA ASP A 713 6.27 -22.38 4.09
C ASP A 713 4.83 -22.85 3.91
N THR A 714 4.02 -22.87 4.99
CA THR A 714 2.61 -23.21 4.91
C THR A 714 1.87 -22.23 4.00
N THR A 715 1.14 -22.75 3.02
CA THR A 715 0.30 -21.96 2.13
C THR A 715 -1.07 -21.77 2.76
N LEU A 716 -1.53 -20.53 2.88
CA LEU A 716 -2.88 -20.19 3.27
C LEU A 716 -3.72 -19.88 2.04
N LEU A 717 -5.00 -20.28 2.09
CA LEU A 717 -6.02 -19.92 1.11
C LEU A 717 -7.11 -19.15 1.83
N SER A 718 -7.42 -17.95 1.35
CA SER A 718 -8.65 -17.28 1.72
C SER A 718 -9.67 -17.27 0.60
N ILE A 719 -10.93 -17.44 0.98
CA ILE A 719 -12.10 -17.38 0.11
C ILE A 719 -13.06 -16.37 0.71
N LYS A 720 -13.43 -15.36 -0.07
CA LYS A 720 -14.43 -14.38 0.32
C LYS A 720 -15.65 -14.47 -0.57
N ARG A 721 -16.84 -14.36 0.03
CA ARG A 721 -18.14 -14.40 -0.65
C ARG A 721 -18.93 -13.13 -0.35
N ASN A 722 -19.46 -12.51 -1.39
CA ASN A 722 -20.29 -11.31 -1.27
C ASN A 722 -21.60 -11.46 -2.06
N ASN A 723 -22.67 -10.92 -1.52
CA ASN A 723 -23.94 -10.78 -2.21
C ASN A 723 -23.78 -9.71 -3.29
N ASN A 724 -23.90 -10.09 -4.55
CA ASN A 724 -23.75 -9.20 -5.69
C ASN A 724 -25.08 -8.93 -6.41
N THR A 725 -26.21 -9.01 -5.69
CA THR A 725 -27.53 -8.61 -6.22
C THR A 725 -27.55 -7.13 -6.60
N LEU A 726 -26.85 -6.30 -5.84
CA LEU A 726 -26.53 -4.91 -6.17
C LEU A 726 -25.02 -4.78 -6.39
N PRO A 727 -24.56 -3.87 -7.27
CA PRO A 727 -23.15 -3.52 -7.32
C PRO A 727 -22.74 -2.82 -6.02
N HIS A 728 -21.44 -2.86 -5.70
CA HIS A 728 -20.89 -2.16 -4.53
C HIS A 728 -19.41 -1.87 -4.77
N THR A 729 -18.97 -0.62 -4.63
CA THR A 729 -17.54 -0.26 -4.70
C THR A 729 -16.93 -0.13 -3.32
N GLY A 730 -15.60 -0.21 -3.24
CA GLY A 730 -14.88 0.01 -1.98
C GLY A 730 -14.91 -1.16 -1.00
N GLU A 731 -15.26 -2.37 -1.47
CA GLU A 731 -15.30 -3.57 -0.64
C GLU A 731 -13.88 -4.03 -0.25
N MET A 732 -13.69 -4.62 0.94
CA MET A 732 -12.38 -5.08 1.42
C MET A 732 -12.36 -6.54 1.81
N ALA A 733 -11.26 -7.25 1.58
CA ALA A 733 -11.14 -8.70 1.81
C ALA A 733 -9.84 -9.05 2.56
N LEU A 734 -9.56 -8.30 3.61
CA LEU A 734 -8.31 -8.36 4.35
C LEU A 734 -8.47 -9.22 5.61
N TRP A 735 -7.45 -10.00 5.96
CA TRP A 735 -7.32 -10.61 7.28
C TRP A 735 -6.44 -9.74 8.17
N GLN A 736 -6.99 -9.33 9.31
CA GLN A 736 -6.29 -8.62 10.37
C GLN A 736 -6.10 -9.59 11.54
N MET A 737 -4.86 -10.04 11.72
CA MET A 737 -4.54 -11.17 12.57
C MET A 737 -3.52 -10.80 13.63
N ARG A 738 -3.52 -11.58 14.71
CA ARG A 738 -2.48 -11.58 15.73
C ARG A 738 -2.00 -12.98 15.99
N GLY A 739 -0.71 -13.10 16.27
CA GLY A 739 -0.10 -14.38 16.59
C GLY A 739 1.21 -14.20 17.34
N ILE A 740 1.82 -15.34 17.64
CA ILE A 740 3.15 -15.42 18.23
C ILE A 740 4.12 -16.03 17.21
N ILE A 741 5.36 -15.54 17.18
CA ILE A 741 6.44 -16.08 16.36
C ILE A 741 7.11 -17.23 17.13
N ILE A 742 7.37 -18.34 16.46
CA ILE A 742 8.01 -19.53 17.04
C ILE A 742 9.41 -19.69 16.43
N SER A 743 10.42 -19.76 17.29
CA SER A 743 11.84 -19.89 16.92
C SER A 743 12.33 -21.34 17.04
N SER A 744 13.29 -21.72 16.19
CA SER A 744 13.88 -23.06 16.11
C SER A 744 14.99 -23.27 17.16
N GLY A 745 14.75 -24.20 18.10
CA GLY A 745 15.73 -24.69 19.08
C GLY A 745 15.73 -23.96 20.45
N GLU A 746 16.21 -24.65 21.49
CA GLU A 746 16.26 -24.25 22.92
C GLU A 746 17.16 -23.03 23.20
N ASN A 747 16.81 -21.87 22.66
CA ASN A 747 17.39 -20.60 23.09
C ASN A 747 16.25 -19.63 23.46
N THR A 748 15.53 -19.99 24.53
CA THR A 748 14.49 -19.21 25.21
C THR A 748 14.98 -17.88 25.80
N GLN A 749 16.23 -17.48 25.54
CA GLN A 749 16.79 -16.17 25.90
C GLN A 749 16.78 -15.15 24.76
N ARG A 750 16.39 -15.54 23.53
CA ARG A 750 16.28 -14.60 22.39
C ARG A 750 14.97 -13.82 22.31
N ASP A 751 13.95 -14.19 23.09
CA ASP A 751 12.65 -13.49 23.20
C ASP A 751 12.75 -12.00 23.59
N LYS A 752 13.96 -11.48 23.89
CA LYS A 752 14.22 -10.15 24.44
C LYS A 752 14.68 -9.08 23.45
N ALA A 753 15.11 -9.46 22.24
CA ALA A 753 15.57 -8.49 21.23
C ALA A 753 14.61 -8.40 20.02
N ASP A 754 13.64 -9.29 19.94
CA ASP A 754 12.80 -9.52 18.75
C ASP A 754 11.46 -8.73 18.77
N LEU A 755 11.21 -7.86 19.76
CA LEU A 755 9.96 -7.09 19.86
C LEU A 755 9.93 -5.78 19.04
N VAL A 756 11.07 -5.38 18.49
CA VAL A 756 11.28 -4.02 17.97
C VAL A 756 11.02 -3.93 16.47
N ASP A 757 11.35 -4.96 15.70
CA ASP A 757 11.19 -4.94 14.23
C ASP A 757 9.73 -5.15 13.75
N ALA A 758 8.80 -5.46 14.65
CA ALA A 758 7.36 -5.47 14.35
C ALA A 758 6.75 -4.04 14.35
N ILE A 759 7.53 -3.02 14.73
CA ILE A 759 7.06 -1.66 15.04
C ILE A 759 6.75 -0.83 13.80
N ALA A 760 7.26 -1.14 12.62
CA ALA A 760 6.88 -0.46 11.40
C ALA A 760 7.17 -1.37 10.22
N ILE A 761 6.48 -1.15 9.10
CA ILE A 761 6.66 -1.86 7.82
C ILE A 761 5.70 -3.06 7.72
N SER A 762 4.45 -2.71 7.41
CA SER A 762 3.74 -3.40 6.34
C SER A 762 4.68 -3.68 5.16
N ASN A 763 4.58 -4.86 4.56
CA ASN A 763 5.32 -5.33 3.39
C ASN A 763 5.65 -4.27 2.29
N VAL A 764 6.68 -3.43 2.49
CA VAL A 764 7.05 -2.38 1.53
C VAL A 764 8.42 -2.62 0.88
N GLU A 765 9.30 -3.48 1.42
CA GLU A 765 10.70 -3.52 0.92
C GLU A 765 11.32 -4.86 0.47
N ARG A 766 10.65 -6.03 0.55
CA ARG A 766 11.33 -7.30 0.14
C ARG A 766 10.68 -8.20 -0.90
N LEU A 767 9.46 -7.92 -1.40
CA LEU A 767 8.80 -8.76 -2.41
C LEU A 767 9.47 -8.75 -3.82
N ALA A 768 10.66 -8.16 -3.98
CA ALA A 768 11.44 -8.19 -5.21
C ALA A 768 12.80 -8.90 -5.11
N LYS A 769 13.13 -9.59 -3.99
CA LYS A 769 14.38 -10.37 -3.92
C LYS A 769 14.15 -11.81 -4.42
N PRO A 770 14.69 -12.21 -5.59
CA PRO A 770 14.78 -13.63 -5.91
C PRO A 770 15.64 -14.33 -4.86
N SER A 771 15.13 -15.45 -4.33
CA SER A 771 15.81 -16.25 -3.31
C SER A 771 17.20 -16.68 -3.79
N LYS A 772 18.27 -16.26 -3.10
CA LYS A 772 19.59 -16.86 -3.27
C LYS A 772 19.60 -18.26 -2.65
N ARG A 773 19.29 -19.28 -3.44
CA ARG A 773 19.67 -20.68 -3.15
C ARG A 773 20.37 -21.29 -4.37
N ARG A 774 21.70 -21.25 -4.39
CA ARG A 774 22.63 -22.37 -4.66
C ARG A 774 24.00 -21.83 -5.06
N ALA A 775 24.95 -21.86 -4.12
CA ALA A 775 26.36 -22.03 -4.44
C ALA A 775 27.09 -22.53 -3.18
N GLN A 776 26.86 -23.79 -2.81
CA GLN A 776 27.81 -24.55 -2.00
C GLN A 776 27.51 -26.06 -2.11
N LEU A 777 27.82 -26.63 -3.28
CA LEU A 777 28.17 -28.05 -3.39
C LEU A 777 29.36 -28.18 -4.35
N ARG A 778 30.53 -28.23 -3.72
CA ARG A 778 31.69 -29.10 -3.98
C ARG A 778 32.13 -29.35 -5.43
N ASN A 779 33.39 -28.97 -5.67
CA ASN A 779 34.37 -29.59 -6.59
C ASN A 779 34.06 -31.04 -6.97
N THR A 780 33.78 -31.29 -8.25
CA THR A 780 34.17 -32.52 -8.99
C THR A 780 34.26 -32.21 -10.50
N SER A 781 35.14 -32.95 -11.19
CA SER A 781 35.70 -32.67 -12.52
C SER A 781 34.72 -32.91 -13.70
N PRO A 782 35.01 -32.38 -14.91
CA PRO A 782 34.17 -32.51 -16.10
C PRO A 782 34.40 -33.85 -16.82
N SER A 783 33.73 -34.89 -16.34
CA SER A 783 33.39 -36.07 -17.13
C SER A 783 32.11 -36.67 -16.54
N ASP A 784 31.18 -37.08 -17.39
CA ASP A 784 29.87 -37.67 -17.04
C ASP A 784 28.68 -36.70 -16.93
N ARG A 785 28.27 -36.16 -18.09
CA ARG A 785 26.85 -35.88 -18.38
C ARG A 785 26.48 -36.42 -19.75
N LEU A 786 26.13 -37.69 -19.77
CA LEU A 786 25.30 -38.30 -20.80
C LEU A 786 24.40 -39.30 -20.07
N ARG A 787 23.13 -38.94 -19.87
CA ARG A 787 21.95 -39.79 -20.04
C ARG A 787 20.70 -39.22 -19.33
N ASP A 788 19.61 -39.35 -20.06
CA ASP A 788 18.23 -39.52 -19.62
C ASP A 788 17.38 -38.25 -19.38
N THR A 789 16.85 -37.79 -20.50
CA THR A 789 15.43 -37.46 -20.70
C THR A 789 14.50 -38.59 -20.22
N PHE A 790 13.61 -38.27 -19.28
CA PHE A 790 12.16 -38.54 -19.31
C PHE A 790 11.48 -37.72 -18.19
#